data_AF-A0A812XC75-F1
#
_entry.id   AF-A0A812XC75-F1
#
_cell.length_a   1.000
_cell.length_b   1.000
_cell.length_c   1.000
_cell.angle_alpha   90.00
_cell.angle_beta   90.00
_cell.angle_gamma   90.00
#
_symmetry.space_group_name_H-M   'P 1'
#
loop_
_entity.id
_entity.type
_entity.pdbx_description
1 polymer ?
#
loop_
_entity_poly.entity_id
_entity_poly.type
_entity_poly.pdbx_seq_one_letter_code
_entity_poly.pdbx_strand_id
1 'polypeptide(L)'
;MEKMVEKGKSDIEAEKTQFAEYVKFCEDTTKEKKTAIEEADAQIESLTASIEKAASDIDRLTTEIAELDSIIASTSEEKANATAIREKEVADYTATLTDYVDSINAMGKAMTALKEQPKTRPQATSLLQMSDLYKAHGKLSPSEASRYLDAFLSGHAASKAESLLSEAQSEPDAAGYEFQSNGVIDMLEKLNDQFKQEKDALKMEELKKKNAFKTLVEGLTSENADATKSKESKLKEKSSTSEQKAKDEADLADTTATRKEDAKYKKDLEMSWAERTTEFKSRQQLRAEELEALDKAISIISGEAVTGGAAKHLPGLLQTSTAMAIVSVNRSLRVPSYRKVADLLQEKAAALHSQELAALAMRIGADPIDKVKEMIENMISRMEKDAASEATKKAWCEEELAENEEARDAKNDEIEALDADAAKLESSLKQLAVDLSTLGQQVKDMNAAMAEATSIRQKEKKENTVAIKDAKAAQAAVAEALSVLNEFYAKAGQATAFVQVKAGPQPFDKPYTGMGAESGGVLGMIEVIQSDFARLEAETTAAEQSAAKEYESFMDDSKLDLTSKEKDIEHKTSRKESETQALASVNSDLGNVKKELDAVMKTYEELKPQCADASASYEERKAKRDAEIKSLEEALEALNIAR
;
A
#
# COMPACT_ATOMS: atom_id res chain seq x y z
N MET A 1 -71.87 35.47 -6.04
CA MET A 1 -71.62 35.17 -4.62
C MET A 1 -71.69 33.68 -4.35
N GLU A 2 -72.84 33.00 -4.42
CA GLU A 2 -72.91 31.53 -4.18
C GLU A 2 -71.87 30.72 -4.99
N LYS A 3 -71.79 30.94 -6.32
CA LYS A 3 -70.77 30.32 -7.18
C LYS A 3 -69.32 30.75 -6.88
N MET A 4 -69.11 31.87 -6.20
CA MET A 4 -67.79 32.31 -5.72
C MET A 4 -67.44 31.60 -4.42
N VAL A 5 -68.43 31.34 -3.55
CA VAL A 5 -68.27 30.52 -2.34
C VAL A 5 -68.01 29.06 -2.69
N GLU A 6 -68.75 28.49 -3.64
CA GLU A 6 -68.52 27.14 -4.18
C GLU A 6 -67.10 27.03 -4.79
N LYS A 7 -66.70 28.02 -5.59
CA LYS A 7 -65.36 28.10 -6.17
C LYS A 7 -64.27 28.26 -5.10
N GLY A 8 -64.36 29.20 -4.18
CA GLY A 8 -63.36 29.41 -3.13
C GLY A 8 -63.20 28.19 -2.21
N LYS A 9 -64.28 27.44 -1.96
CA LYS A 9 -64.22 26.14 -1.26
C LYS A 9 -63.49 25.08 -2.09
N SER A 10 -63.66 25.05 -3.42
CA SER A 10 -62.86 24.21 -4.33
C SER A 10 -61.39 24.62 -4.41
N ASP A 11 -61.10 25.93 -4.51
CA ASP A 11 -59.76 26.48 -4.67
C ASP A 11 -58.91 26.29 -3.37
N ILE A 12 -59.56 26.23 -2.20
CA ILE A 12 -58.95 25.81 -0.93
C ILE A 12 -58.53 24.33 -0.93
N GLU A 13 -59.40 23.41 -1.36
CA GLU A 13 -59.02 21.98 -1.40
C GLU A 13 -58.00 21.68 -2.51
N ALA A 14 -58.00 22.46 -3.59
CA ALA A 14 -56.94 22.43 -4.60
C ALA A 14 -55.58 22.87 -4.02
N GLU A 15 -55.50 24.04 -3.38
CA GLU A 15 -54.24 24.53 -2.79
C GLU A 15 -53.72 23.60 -1.70
N LYS A 16 -54.60 23.06 -0.83
CA LYS A 16 -54.23 22.01 0.15
C LYS A 16 -53.62 20.78 -0.52
N THR A 17 -54.17 20.35 -1.65
CA THR A 17 -53.67 19.16 -2.38
C THR A 17 -52.30 19.44 -2.98
N GLN A 18 -52.10 20.59 -3.64
CA GLN A 18 -50.79 20.99 -4.16
C GLN A 18 -49.75 21.17 -3.05
N PHE A 19 -50.12 21.81 -1.93
CA PHE A 19 -49.22 21.99 -0.80
C PHE A 19 -48.85 20.65 -0.14
N ALA A 20 -49.75 19.67 -0.11
CA ALA A 20 -49.43 18.32 0.37
C ALA A 20 -48.45 17.56 -0.57
N GLU A 21 -48.56 17.73 -1.89
CA GLU A 21 -47.55 17.24 -2.85
C GLU A 21 -46.19 17.90 -2.58
N TYR A 22 -46.14 19.23 -2.42
CA TYR A 22 -44.92 19.98 -2.15
C TYR A 22 -44.27 19.64 -0.79
N VAL A 23 -45.06 19.48 0.28
CA VAL A 23 -44.56 19.02 1.59
C VAL A 23 -43.90 17.65 1.48
N LYS A 24 -44.56 16.69 0.81
CA LYS A 24 -43.99 15.34 0.62
C LYS A 24 -42.68 15.39 -0.17
N PHE A 25 -42.63 16.18 -1.25
CA PHE A 25 -41.41 16.42 -2.03
C PHE A 25 -40.28 16.96 -1.13
N CYS A 26 -40.56 17.97 -0.29
CA CYS A 26 -39.58 18.50 0.65
C CYS A 26 -39.11 17.45 1.68
N GLU A 27 -40.01 16.65 2.23
CA GLU A 27 -39.68 15.60 3.21
C GLU A 27 -38.80 14.49 2.60
N ASP A 28 -39.16 13.98 1.42
CA ASP A 28 -38.42 12.92 0.73
C ASP A 28 -37.02 13.40 0.30
N THR A 29 -36.91 14.55 -0.38
CA THR A 29 -35.60 15.06 -0.84
C THR A 29 -34.72 15.56 0.32
N THR A 30 -35.28 16.13 1.39
CA THR A 30 -34.49 16.50 2.59
C THR A 30 -33.87 15.26 3.26
N LYS A 31 -34.59 14.13 3.24
CA LYS A 31 -34.12 12.84 3.76
C LYS A 31 -33.05 12.21 2.85
N GLU A 32 -33.24 12.26 1.53
CA GLU A 32 -32.23 11.85 0.53
C GLU A 32 -30.92 12.62 0.77
N LYS A 33 -30.97 13.96 0.75
CA LYS A 33 -29.80 14.83 0.96
C LYS A 33 -29.15 14.64 2.32
N LYS A 34 -29.93 14.42 3.40
CA LYS A 34 -29.37 14.04 4.70
C LYS A 34 -28.55 12.75 4.60
N THR A 35 -29.05 11.74 3.91
CA THR A 35 -28.38 10.44 3.77
C THR A 35 -27.08 10.59 2.97
N ALA A 36 -27.10 11.32 1.85
CA ALA A 36 -25.91 11.62 1.06
C ALA A 36 -24.82 12.38 1.86
N ILE A 37 -25.22 13.33 2.73
CA ILE A 37 -24.28 14.05 3.61
C ILE A 37 -23.69 13.10 4.68
N GLU A 38 -24.50 12.22 5.28
CA GLU A 38 -24.02 11.25 6.27
C GLU A 38 -23.09 10.18 5.66
N GLU A 39 -23.34 9.78 4.41
CA GLU A 39 -22.45 8.91 3.63
C GLU A 39 -21.12 9.61 3.28
N ALA A 40 -21.19 10.86 2.81
CA ALA A 40 -20.00 11.62 2.41
C ALA A 40 -19.15 12.07 3.60
N ASP A 41 -19.75 12.41 4.75
CA ASP A 41 -19.00 12.68 6.00
C ASP A 41 -18.21 11.43 6.44
N ALA A 42 -18.81 10.23 6.36
CA ALA A 42 -18.12 8.98 6.68
C ALA A 42 -16.99 8.64 5.67
N GLN A 43 -17.16 8.95 4.38
CA GLN A 43 -16.09 8.85 3.38
C GLN A 43 -14.95 9.83 3.67
N ILE A 44 -15.26 11.08 4.05
CA ILE A 44 -14.28 12.11 4.41
C ILE A 44 -13.44 11.68 5.63
N GLU A 45 -14.06 11.13 6.68
CA GLU A 45 -13.33 10.57 7.83
C GLU A 45 -12.40 9.41 7.42
N SER A 46 -12.89 8.48 6.61
CA SER A 46 -12.13 7.32 6.12
C SER A 46 -10.93 7.71 5.24
N LEU A 47 -11.13 8.64 4.31
CA LEU A 47 -10.09 9.17 3.43
C LEU A 47 -9.03 9.95 4.22
N THR A 48 -9.45 10.77 5.18
CA THR A 48 -8.51 11.50 6.07
C THR A 48 -7.62 10.53 6.84
N ALA A 49 -8.19 9.47 7.44
CA ALA A 49 -7.42 8.45 8.14
C ALA A 49 -6.48 7.65 7.20
N SER A 50 -6.87 7.40 5.95
CA SER A 50 -6.02 6.78 4.93
C SER A 50 -4.81 7.66 4.60
N ILE A 51 -5.03 8.97 4.38
CA ILE A 51 -3.99 9.95 4.05
C ILE A 51 -3.00 10.12 5.21
N GLU A 52 -3.48 10.22 6.46
CA GLU A 52 -2.62 10.29 7.65
C GLU A 52 -1.79 9.02 7.82
N LYS A 53 -2.38 7.83 7.63
CA LYS A 53 -1.65 6.56 7.68
C LYS A 53 -0.59 6.52 6.57
N ALA A 54 -0.95 6.84 5.34
CA ALA A 54 -0.03 6.82 4.20
C ALA A 54 1.14 7.79 4.39
N ALA A 55 0.92 8.97 4.98
CA ALA A 55 2.00 9.88 5.35
C ALA A 55 2.96 9.25 6.39
N SER A 56 2.42 8.65 7.46
CA SER A 56 3.20 7.96 8.49
C SER A 56 4.01 6.77 7.94
N ASP A 57 3.42 5.97 7.04
CA ASP A 57 4.11 4.88 6.35
C ASP A 57 5.22 5.40 5.40
N ILE A 58 5.00 6.52 4.70
CA ILE A 58 6.04 7.16 3.88
C ILE A 58 7.22 7.67 4.72
N ASP A 59 6.96 8.29 5.87
CA ASP A 59 8.02 8.78 6.78
C ASP A 59 8.81 7.63 7.42
N ARG A 60 8.11 6.56 7.85
CA ARG A 60 8.69 5.29 8.31
C ARG A 60 9.62 4.72 7.23
N LEU A 61 9.12 4.49 6.02
CA LEU A 61 9.89 3.92 4.91
C LEU A 61 11.07 4.81 4.51
N THR A 62 10.93 6.13 4.61
CA THR A 62 12.04 7.07 4.36
C THR A 62 13.19 6.88 5.35
N THR A 63 12.87 6.59 6.61
CA THR A 63 13.85 6.31 7.66
C THR A 63 14.50 4.94 7.46
N GLU A 64 13.70 3.90 7.26
CA GLU A 64 14.20 2.53 6.99
C GLU A 64 15.12 2.46 5.76
N ILE A 65 14.80 3.21 4.69
CA ILE A 65 15.65 3.31 3.48
C ILE A 65 16.99 4.00 3.80
N ALA A 66 17.00 5.04 4.63
CA ALA A 66 18.21 5.75 5.02
C ALA A 66 19.13 4.91 5.94
N GLU A 67 18.54 4.09 6.82
CA GLU A 67 19.26 3.12 7.63
C GLU A 67 19.92 2.04 6.75
N LEU A 68 19.19 1.50 5.76
CA LEU A 68 19.74 0.55 4.79
C LEU A 68 20.85 1.16 3.92
N ASP A 69 20.71 2.41 3.48
CA ASP A 69 21.78 3.13 2.78
C ASP A 69 23.04 3.28 3.65
N SER A 70 22.90 3.47 4.97
CA SER A 70 24.03 3.49 5.89
C SER A 70 24.71 2.12 6.04
N ILE A 71 23.95 1.02 6.04
CA ILE A 71 24.48 -0.35 6.12
C ILE A 71 25.21 -0.72 4.82
N ILE A 72 24.63 -0.40 3.66
CA ILE A 72 25.27 -0.60 2.34
C ILE A 72 26.59 0.19 2.27
N ALA A 73 26.63 1.42 2.79
CA ALA A 73 27.85 2.22 2.83
C ALA A 73 28.92 1.61 3.76
N SER A 74 28.57 1.24 5.00
CA SER A 74 29.56 0.71 5.96
C SER A 74 30.10 -0.66 5.55
N THR A 75 29.25 -1.59 5.10
CA THR A 75 29.69 -2.91 4.61
C THR A 75 30.58 -2.80 3.37
N SER A 76 30.31 -1.84 2.47
CA SER A 76 31.17 -1.54 1.33
C SER A 76 32.55 -1.03 1.76
N GLU A 77 32.60 -0.13 2.73
CA GLU A 77 33.86 0.41 3.27
C GLU A 77 34.67 -0.67 4.02
N GLU A 78 34.01 -1.50 4.84
CA GLU A 78 34.68 -2.62 5.52
C GLU A 78 35.25 -3.65 4.54
N LYS A 79 34.50 -3.99 3.49
CA LYS A 79 34.96 -4.90 2.42
C LYS A 79 36.15 -4.32 1.65
N ALA A 80 36.15 -3.02 1.37
CA ALA A 80 37.29 -2.32 0.75
C ALA A 80 38.52 -2.29 1.66
N ASN A 81 38.34 -1.95 2.95
CA ASN A 81 39.41 -1.91 3.94
C ASN A 81 40.02 -3.30 4.19
N ALA A 82 39.21 -4.34 4.32
CA ALA A 82 39.67 -5.73 4.43
C ALA A 82 40.49 -6.15 3.21
N THR A 83 40.03 -5.79 1.99
CA THR A 83 40.74 -6.09 0.74
C THR A 83 42.10 -5.38 0.70
N ALA A 84 42.15 -4.09 1.01
CA ALA A 84 43.38 -3.30 1.03
C ALA A 84 44.37 -3.68 2.16
N ILE A 85 43.92 -4.39 3.19
CA ILE A 85 44.80 -5.07 4.16
C ILE A 85 45.33 -6.36 3.53
N ARG A 86 44.44 -7.19 2.97
CA ARG A 86 44.79 -8.51 2.43
C ARG A 86 45.78 -8.45 1.26
N GLU A 87 45.67 -7.45 0.39
CA GLU A 87 46.64 -7.21 -0.71
C GLU A 87 48.07 -7.05 -0.18
N LYS A 88 48.25 -6.36 0.95
CA LYS A 88 49.55 -6.18 1.61
C LYS A 88 50.05 -7.49 2.21
N GLU A 89 49.18 -8.24 2.90
CA GLU A 89 49.54 -9.55 3.44
C GLU A 89 49.98 -10.54 2.36
N VAL A 90 49.33 -10.54 1.19
CA VAL A 90 49.72 -11.38 0.04
C VAL A 90 51.09 -10.97 -0.50
N ALA A 91 51.39 -9.67 -0.57
CA ALA A 91 52.69 -9.17 -0.99
C ALA A 91 53.80 -9.58 -0.01
N ASP A 92 53.58 -9.37 1.30
CA ASP A 92 54.52 -9.72 2.37
C ASP A 92 54.76 -11.24 2.43
N TYR A 93 53.70 -12.05 2.31
CA TYR A 93 53.79 -13.51 2.21
C TYR A 93 54.59 -13.94 0.97
N THR A 94 54.33 -13.34 -0.20
CA THR A 94 55.00 -13.71 -1.45
C THR A 94 56.49 -13.39 -1.40
N ALA A 95 56.87 -12.24 -0.85
CA ALA A 95 58.27 -11.89 -0.60
C ALA A 95 58.93 -12.89 0.37
N THR A 96 58.31 -13.13 1.53
CA THR A 96 58.84 -14.03 2.56
C THR A 96 58.98 -15.48 2.05
N LEU A 97 58.01 -15.97 1.28
CA LEU A 97 58.06 -17.30 0.65
C LEU A 97 59.22 -17.40 -0.34
N THR A 98 59.46 -16.36 -1.13
CA THR A 98 60.58 -16.29 -2.09
C THR A 98 61.92 -16.38 -1.36
N ASP A 99 62.10 -15.56 -0.31
CA ASP A 99 63.28 -15.59 0.55
C ASP A 99 63.57 -16.99 1.11
N TYR A 100 62.55 -17.71 1.62
CA TYR A 100 62.72 -19.09 2.08
C TYR A 100 63.10 -20.06 0.94
N VAL A 101 62.43 -19.99 -0.21
CA VAL A 101 62.67 -20.87 -1.36
C VAL A 101 64.09 -20.70 -1.91
N ASP A 102 64.53 -19.47 -2.11
CA ASP A 102 65.87 -19.19 -2.64
C ASP A 102 66.96 -19.55 -1.62
N SER A 103 66.72 -19.36 -0.32
CA SER A 103 67.65 -19.78 0.73
C SER A 103 67.80 -21.30 0.81
N ILE A 104 66.70 -22.05 0.71
CA ILE A 104 66.71 -23.52 0.63
C ILE A 104 67.48 -23.99 -0.62
N ASN A 105 67.24 -23.34 -1.77
CA ASN A 105 67.96 -23.62 -3.01
C ASN A 105 69.46 -23.31 -2.90
N ALA A 106 69.83 -22.20 -2.25
CA ALA A 106 71.22 -21.78 -2.04
C ALA A 106 71.95 -22.73 -1.07
N MET A 107 71.31 -23.14 0.03
CA MET A 107 71.86 -24.17 0.93
C MET A 107 72.05 -25.50 0.22
N GLY A 108 71.06 -25.95 -0.58
CA GLY A 108 71.16 -27.14 -1.41
C GLY A 108 72.40 -27.12 -2.33
N LYS A 109 72.59 -26.03 -3.07
CA LYS A 109 73.76 -25.82 -3.94
C LYS A 109 75.08 -25.82 -3.15
N ALA A 110 75.11 -25.13 -2.00
CA ALA A 110 76.31 -25.06 -1.15
C ALA A 110 76.68 -26.43 -0.59
N MET A 111 75.72 -27.21 -0.09
CA MET A 111 75.95 -28.57 0.42
C MET A 111 76.50 -29.50 -0.68
N THR A 112 75.95 -29.45 -1.90
CA THR A 112 76.50 -30.21 -3.04
C THR A 112 77.94 -29.79 -3.36
N ALA A 113 78.21 -28.49 -3.48
CA ALA A 113 79.54 -27.98 -3.78
C ALA A 113 80.60 -28.30 -2.69
N LEU A 114 80.18 -28.45 -1.44
CA LEU A 114 81.01 -28.90 -0.31
C LEU A 114 81.27 -30.41 -0.35
N LYS A 115 80.26 -31.22 -0.71
CA LYS A 115 80.35 -32.69 -0.81
C LYS A 115 81.19 -33.14 -2.02
N GLU A 116 81.14 -32.42 -3.14
CA GLU A 116 81.92 -32.72 -4.35
C GLU A 116 83.42 -32.39 -4.22
N GLN A 117 83.80 -31.40 -3.40
CA GLN A 117 85.19 -30.97 -3.22
C GLN A 117 85.52 -30.67 -1.74
N PRO A 118 85.73 -31.70 -0.91
CA PRO A 118 86.03 -31.57 0.52
C PRO A 118 87.49 -31.15 0.79
N LYS A 119 87.96 -30.08 0.13
CA LYS A 119 89.31 -29.50 0.31
C LYS A 119 89.20 -28.02 0.64
N THR A 120 90.15 -27.52 1.43
CA THR A 120 90.22 -26.12 1.89
C THR A 120 90.11 -25.13 0.73
N ARG A 121 89.01 -24.37 0.66
CA ARG A 121 88.81 -23.24 -0.28
C ARG A 121 89.01 -21.93 0.46
N PRO A 122 89.77 -20.95 -0.09
CA PRO A 122 89.86 -19.60 0.47
C PRO A 122 88.50 -18.88 0.59
N GLN A 123 87.52 -19.32 -0.19
CA GLN A 123 86.16 -18.80 -0.27
C GLN A 123 85.23 -19.31 0.85
N ALA A 124 85.66 -20.28 1.66
CA ALA A 124 84.83 -20.88 2.72
C ALA A 124 84.63 -19.97 3.95
N THR A 125 85.29 -18.81 4.00
CA THR A 125 85.21 -17.83 5.09
C THR A 125 83.81 -17.27 5.32
N SER A 126 82.99 -17.09 4.27
CA SER A 126 81.60 -16.62 4.45
C SER A 126 80.72 -17.68 5.14
N LEU A 127 80.95 -18.97 4.89
CA LEU A 127 80.24 -20.06 5.57
C LEU A 127 80.70 -20.22 7.03
N LEU A 128 81.97 -19.94 7.33
CA LEU A 128 82.46 -19.88 8.71
C LEU A 128 81.81 -18.71 9.48
N GLN A 129 81.79 -17.51 8.90
CA GLN A 129 81.08 -16.35 9.47
C GLN A 129 79.59 -16.65 9.72
N MET A 130 78.93 -17.30 8.77
CA MET A 130 77.53 -17.76 8.92
C MET A 130 77.36 -18.81 10.02
N SER A 131 78.29 -19.76 10.11
CA SER A 131 78.32 -20.79 11.15
C SER A 131 78.47 -20.19 12.55
N ASP A 132 79.32 -19.16 12.69
CA ASP A 132 79.58 -18.50 13.97
C ASP A 132 78.44 -17.55 14.38
N LEU A 133 77.82 -16.85 13.43
CA LEU A 133 76.55 -16.13 13.66
C LEU A 133 75.44 -17.06 14.14
N TYR A 134 75.25 -18.20 13.47
CA TYR A 134 74.24 -19.19 13.87
C TYR A 134 74.52 -19.77 15.26
N LYS A 135 75.78 -20.03 15.63
CA LYS A 135 76.17 -20.45 16.99
C LYS A 135 75.91 -19.35 18.03
N ALA A 136 76.13 -18.09 17.69
CA ALA A 136 75.98 -16.95 18.60
C ALA A 136 74.51 -16.59 18.87
N HIS A 137 73.65 -16.66 17.85
CA HIS A 137 72.25 -16.22 17.93
C HIS A 137 71.23 -17.38 17.98
N GLY A 138 71.63 -18.62 17.70
CA GLY A 138 70.75 -19.81 17.68
C GLY A 138 69.71 -19.82 16.56
N LYS A 139 69.71 -18.79 15.70
CA LYS A 139 68.85 -18.59 14.54
C LYS A 139 69.61 -17.80 13.47
N LEU A 140 69.14 -17.89 12.24
CA LEU A 140 69.58 -17.06 11.12
C LEU A 140 68.37 -16.89 10.20
N SER A 141 68.10 -15.68 9.69
CA SER A 141 66.98 -15.48 8.75
C SER A 141 67.34 -15.96 7.34
N PRO A 142 66.35 -16.23 6.46
CA PRO A 142 66.60 -16.63 5.08
C PRO A 142 67.46 -15.61 4.30
N SER A 143 67.12 -14.32 4.37
CA SER A 143 67.87 -13.27 3.66
C SER A 143 69.29 -13.05 4.20
N GLU A 144 69.55 -13.32 5.49
CA GLU A 144 70.92 -13.40 6.03
C GLU A 144 71.67 -14.62 5.48
N ALA A 145 71.06 -15.82 5.55
CA ALA A 145 71.66 -17.05 5.05
C ALA A 145 72.04 -16.94 3.58
N SER A 146 71.12 -16.50 2.73
CA SER A 146 71.35 -16.31 1.29
C SER A 146 72.53 -15.38 1.00
N ARG A 147 72.72 -14.30 1.76
CA ARG A 147 73.87 -13.38 1.56
C ARG A 147 75.23 -14.03 1.81
N TYR A 148 75.35 -14.96 2.76
CA TYR A 148 76.60 -15.70 3.00
C TYR A 148 76.80 -16.86 2.02
N LEU A 149 75.70 -17.50 1.59
CA LEU A 149 75.66 -18.56 0.59
C LEU A 149 76.01 -18.05 -0.81
N ASP A 150 75.46 -16.92 -1.24
CA ASP A 150 75.75 -16.30 -2.53
C ASP A 150 77.21 -15.82 -2.62
N ALA A 151 77.78 -15.30 -1.53
CA ALA A 151 79.21 -14.98 -1.47
C ALA A 151 80.08 -16.24 -1.69
N PHE A 152 79.73 -17.36 -1.05
CA PHE A 152 80.40 -18.65 -1.22
C PHE A 152 80.26 -19.19 -2.66
N LEU A 153 79.04 -19.22 -3.19
CA LEU A 153 78.72 -19.76 -4.52
C LEU A 153 79.28 -18.89 -5.65
N SER A 154 79.31 -17.57 -5.47
CA SER A 154 79.90 -16.61 -6.43
C SER A 154 81.42 -16.50 -6.33
N GLY A 155 82.04 -17.26 -5.42
CA GLY A 155 83.49 -17.31 -5.22
C GLY A 155 84.12 -16.00 -4.73
N HIS A 156 83.32 -15.06 -4.22
CA HIS A 156 83.77 -13.77 -3.71
C HIS A 156 83.91 -13.84 -2.19
N ALA A 157 85.12 -13.63 -1.67
CA ALA A 157 85.29 -13.37 -0.24
C ALA A 157 84.46 -12.15 0.18
N ALA A 158 83.93 -12.15 1.41
CA ALA A 158 82.79 -11.32 1.83
C ALA A 158 83.11 -9.83 2.10
N SER A 159 83.89 -9.18 1.23
CA SER A 159 84.40 -7.79 1.35
C SER A 159 83.35 -6.68 1.42
N LYS A 160 82.06 -7.01 1.34
CA LYS A 160 80.93 -6.09 1.53
C LYS A 160 80.14 -6.32 2.83
N ALA A 161 80.40 -7.41 3.57
CA ALA A 161 79.98 -7.56 4.97
C ALA A 161 80.98 -6.89 5.94
N GLU A 162 82.25 -6.87 5.54
CA GLU A 162 83.40 -6.30 6.26
C GLU A 162 83.25 -4.79 6.59
N SER A 163 82.41 -4.07 5.84
CA SER A 163 82.10 -2.64 5.98
C SER A 163 81.28 -2.26 7.23
N LEU A 164 80.91 -3.21 8.10
CA LEU A 164 80.09 -2.96 9.30
C LEU A 164 80.74 -3.39 10.63
N LEU A 165 81.98 -3.87 10.61
CA LEU A 165 82.67 -4.43 11.80
C LEU A 165 84.13 -3.96 11.95
N SER A 166 84.55 -2.93 11.20
CA SER A 166 85.96 -2.53 11.04
C SER A 166 86.53 -1.70 12.20
N GLU A 167 86.48 -2.20 13.45
CA GLU A 167 87.09 -1.49 14.60
C GLU A 167 87.63 -2.41 15.72
N ALA A 168 88.22 -3.56 15.36
CA ALA A 168 88.81 -4.52 16.32
C ALA A 168 90.14 -5.20 15.87
N GLN A 169 91.12 -4.40 15.44
CA GLN A 169 92.56 -4.75 15.34
C GLN A 169 92.98 -5.91 14.39
N SER A 170 94.29 -6.20 14.34
CA SER A 170 94.98 -6.71 13.14
C SER A 170 96.02 -7.82 13.43
N GLU A 171 96.23 -8.68 12.42
CA GLU A 171 97.29 -9.71 12.28
C GLU A 171 97.24 -10.91 13.27
N PRO A 172 97.86 -12.07 12.95
CA PRO A 172 98.71 -12.38 11.79
C PRO A 172 98.20 -13.54 10.89
N ASP A 173 98.95 -13.84 9.82
CA ASP A 173 98.78 -15.02 8.96
C ASP A 173 98.82 -16.34 9.77
N ALA A 174 97.75 -17.13 9.70
CA ALA A 174 97.60 -18.40 10.42
C ALA A 174 97.41 -19.58 9.45
N ALA A 175 98.51 -20.10 8.90
CA ALA A 175 98.51 -21.36 8.17
C ALA A 175 98.16 -22.52 9.11
N GLY A 176 97.08 -23.26 8.83
CA GLY A 176 96.75 -24.50 9.56
C GLY A 176 95.28 -24.83 9.79
N TYR A 177 94.33 -23.94 9.46
CA TYR A 177 92.90 -24.30 9.57
C TYR A 177 92.48 -25.23 8.42
N GLU A 178 92.56 -26.53 8.65
CA GLU A 178 91.98 -27.54 7.77
C GLU A 178 90.44 -27.44 7.82
N PHE A 179 89.83 -27.05 6.70
CA PHE A 179 88.40 -26.77 6.65
C PHE A 179 87.59 -28.07 6.72
N GLN A 180 87.13 -28.41 7.93
CA GLN A 180 86.29 -29.59 8.18
C GLN A 180 84.86 -29.34 7.68
N SER A 181 84.67 -29.55 6.38
CA SER A 181 83.39 -29.34 5.67
C SER A 181 82.21 -30.03 6.35
N ASN A 182 82.40 -31.19 6.96
CA ASN A 182 81.34 -31.97 7.61
C ASN A 182 80.58 -31.17 8.67
N GLY A 183 81.27 -30.45 9.56
CA GLY A 183 80.62 -29.65 10.60
C GLY A 183 79.83 -28.44 10.07
N VAL A 184 80.14 -27.99 8.85
CA VAL A 184 79.40 -26.96 8.13
C VAL A 184 78.23 -27.58 7.36
N ILE A 185 78.39 -28.77 6.78
CA ILE A 185 77.32 -29.55 6.14
C ILE A 185 76.24 -29.91 7.17
N ASP A 186 76.60 -30.45 8.34
CA ASP A 186 75.66 -30.77 9.43
C ASP A 186 74.84 -29.55 9.91
N MET A 187 75.41 -28.34 9.80
CA MET A 187 74.76 -27.08 10.15
C MET A 187 73.84 -26.60 9.01
N LEU A 188 74.30 -26.71 7.75
CA LEU A 188 73.49 -26.40 6.57
C LEU A 188 72.29 -27.35 6.43
N GLU A 189 72.44 -28.65 6.71
CA GLU A 189 71.34 -29.61 6.66
C GLU A 189 70.26 -29.27 7.69
N LYS A 190 70.65 -28.99 8.95
CA LYS A 190 69.72 -28.58 10.01
C LYS A 190 69.03 -27.25 9.73
N LEU A 191 69.76 -26.25 9.23
CA LEU A 191 69.19 -24.95 8.86
C LEU A 191 68.24 -25.06 7.66
N ASN A 192 68.58 -25.90 6.69
CA ASN A 192 67.75 -26.21 5.53
C ASN A 192 66.45 -26.93 5.92
N ASP A 193 66.51 -27.87 6.86
CA ASP A 193 65.31 -28.55 7.37
C ASP A 193 64.45 -27.64 8.26
N GLN A 194 65.07 -26.77 9.07
CA GLN A 194 64.37 -25.71 9.79
C GLN A 194 63.64 -24.76 8.81
N PHE A 195 64.32 -24.28 7.75
CA PHE A 195 63.70 -23.40 6.75
C PHE A 195 62.59 -24.11 5.97
N LYS A 196 62.68 -25.42 5.70
CA LYS A 196 61.55 -26.18 5.13
C LYS A 196 60.34 -26.11 6.06
N GLN A 197 60.52 -26.39 7.35
CA GLN A 197 59.45 -26.38 8.36
C GLN A 197 58.85 -24.97 8.53
N GLU A 198 59.68 -23.92 8.64
CA GLU A 198 59.22 -22.54 8.75
C GLU A 198 58.48 -22.05 7.49
N LYS A 199 58.95 -22.43 6.30
CA LYS A 199 58.30 -22.16 5.00
C LYS A 199 56.95 -22.88 4.86
N ASP A 200 56.83 -24.14 5.30
CA ASP A 200 55.56 -24.86 5.23
C ASP A 200 54.58 -24.42 6.34
N ALA A 201 55.07 -24.01 7.51
CA ALA A 201 54.27 -23.30 8.51
C ALA A 201 53.75 -21.94 7.98
N LEU A 202 54.58 -21.18 7.27
CA LEU A 202 54.19 -19.92 6.61
C LEU A 202 53.05 -20.13 5.61
N LYS A 203 53.11 -21.19 4.78
CA LYS A 203 51.99 -21.57 3.89
C LYS A 203 50.71 -21.89 4.66
N MET A 204 50.82 -22.59 5.80
CA MET A 204 49.66 -22.95 6.62
C MET A 204 49.01 -21.73 7.28
N GLU A 205 49.78 -20.73 7.71
CA GLU A 205 49.25 -19.46 8.20
C GLU A 205 48.61 -18.63 7.07
N GLU A 206 49.24 -18.56 5.89
CA GLU A 206 48.63 -17.92 4.71
C GLU A 206 47.30 -18.59 4.31
N LEU A 207 47.22 -19.92 4.37
CA LEU A 207 45.98 -20.65 4.08
C LEU A 207 44.86 -20.31 5.08
N LYS A 208 45.19 -20.18 6.38
CA LYS A 208 44.24 -19.68 7.40
C LYS A 208 43.79 -18.26 7.08
N LYS A 209 44.71 -17.34 6.80
CA LYS A 209 44.42 -15.93 6.48
C LYS A 209 43.55 -15.81 5.23
N LYS A 210 43.88 -16.55 4.16
CA LYS A 210 43.11 -16.60 2.91
C LYS A 210 41.67 -17.07 3.18
N ASN A 211 41.48 -18.12 3.99
CA ASN A 211 40.16 -18.62 4.31
C ASN A 211 39.35 -17.64 5.18
N ALA A 212 39.97 -17.05 6.21
CA ALA A 212 39.32 -16.05 7.06
C ALA A 212 38.90 -14.80 6.27
N PHE A 213 39.78 -14.32 5.37
CA PHE A 213 39.46 -13.22 4.44
C PHE A 213 38.33 -13.59 3.49
N LYS A 214 38.34 -14.82 2.93
CA LYS A 214 37.28 -15.32 2.04
C LYS A 214 35.92 -15.23 2.75
N THR A 215 35.79 -15.83 3.92
CA THR A 215 34.53 -15.84 4.70
C THR A 215 34.08 -14.43 5.12
N LEU A 216 35.00 -13.53 5.48
CA LEU A 216 34.67 -12.14 5.80
C LEU A 216 34.10 -11.40 4.57
N VAL A 217 34.72 -11.55 3.40
CA VAL A 217 34.25 -10.91 2.16
C VAL A 217 32.95 -11.53 1.66
N GLU A 218 32.74 -12.83 1.82
CA GLU A 218 31.47 -13.49 1.52
C GLU A 218 30.33 -12.92 2.40
N GLY A 219 30.52 -12.88 3.73
CA GLY A 219 29.53 -12.32 4.66
C GLY A 219 29.17 -10.85 4.35
N LEU A 220 30.18 -9.99 4.18
CA LEU A 220 30.00 -8.58 3.78
C LEU A 220 29.41 -8.40 2.37
N THR A 221 29.43 -9.44 1.53
CA THR A 221 28.76 -9.41 0.21
C THR A 221 27.30 -9.79 0.33
N SER A 222 26.96 -10.81 1.13
CA SER A 222 25.57 -11.18 1.45
C SER A 222 24.85 -10.01 2.10
N GLU A 223 25.37 -9.48 3.21
CA GLU A 223 24.72 -8.41 3.98
C GLU A 223 24.42 -7.16 3.14
N ASN A 224 25.29 -6.85 2.17
CA ASN A 224 25.13 -5.74 1.24
C ASN A 224 24.07 -6.03 0.16
N ALA A 225 24.01 -7.27 -0.34
CA ALA A 225 22.96 -7.74 -1.26
C ALA A 225 21.59 -7.77 -0.57
N ASP A 226 21.52 -8.33 0.64
CA ASP A 226 20.33 -8.38 1.50
C ASP A 226 19.79 -6.97 1.80
N ALA A 227 20.67 -6.05 2.20
CA ALA A 227 20.31 -4.66 2.45
C ALA A 227 19.83 -3.95 1.17
N THR A 228 20.44 -4.25 0.01
CA THR A 228 20.03 -3.69 -1.28
C THR A 228 18.65 -4.22 -1.72
N LYS A 229 18.41 -5.54 -1.64
CA LYS A 229 17.11 -6.17 -1.93
C LYS A 229 16.00 -5.59 -1.03
N SER A 230 16.27 -5.44 0.27
CA SER A 230 15.36 -4.82 1.23
C SER A 230 15.06 -3.35 0.88
N LYS A 231 16.08 -2.58 0.49
CA LYS A 231 15.94 -1.18 0.09
C LYS A 231 15.10 -1.02 -1.17
N GLU A 232 15.30 -1.86 -2.19
CA GLU A 232 14.50 -1.82 -3.41
C GLU A 232 13.03 -2.15 -3.16
N SER A 233 12.75 -3.13 -2.28
CA SER A 233 11.38 -3.44 -1.86
C SER A 233 10.70 -2.25 -1.19
N LYS A 234 11.38 -1.61 -0.22
CA LYS A 234 10.86 -0.42 0.49
C LYS A 234 10.69 0.80 -0.42
N LEU A 235 11.53 0.95 -1.45
CA LEU A 235 11.36 1.99 -2.47
C LEU A 235 10.08 1.77 -3.29
N LYS A 236 9.75 0.52 -3.64
CA LYS A 236 8.48 0.16 -4.31
C LYS A 236 7.28 0.45 -3.39
N GLU A 237 7.32 0.00 -2.13
CA GLU A 237 6.29 0.24 -1.10
C GLU A 237 6.04 1.74 -0.89
N LYS A 238 7.12 2.54 -0.78
CA LYS A 238 7.02 4.00 -0.63
C LYS A 238 6.42 4.66 -1.86
N SER A 239 6.73 4.19 -3.07
CA SER A 239 6.18 4.72 -4.31
C SER A 239 4.67 4.45 -4.41
N SER A 240 4.22 3.20 -4.20
CA SER A 240 2.81 2.84 -4.29
C SER A 240 1.96 3.45 -3.16
N THR A 241 2.56 3.68 -1.98
CA THR A 241 1.93 4.43 -0.87
C THR A 241 1.81 5.92 -1.19
N SER A 242 2.82 6.52 -1.82
CA SER A 242 2.77 7.92 -2.29
C SER A 242 1.71 8.13 -3.37
N GLU A 243 1.56 7.18 -4.30
CA GLU A 243 0.50 7.20 -5.31
C GLU A 243 -0.90 7.04 -4.70
N GLN A 244 -1.07 6.13 -3.73
CA GLN A 244 -2.34 5.96 -3.01
C GLN A 244 -2.72 7.26 -2.29
N LYS A 245 -1.78 7.88 -1.57
CA LYS A 245 -2.01 9.14 -0.85
C LYS A 245 -2.52 10.24 -1.79
N ALA A 246 -1.92 10.39 -2.97
CA ALA A 246 -2.34 11.37 -3.96
C ALA A 246 -3.74 11.09 -4.55
N LYS A 247 -4.12 9.82 -4.70
CA LYS A 247 -5.49 9.43 -5.10
C LYS A 247 -6.50 9.74 -4.00
N ASP A 248 -6.19 9.38 -2.76
CA ASP A 248 -7.08 9.61 -1.62
C ASP A 248 -7.23 11.12 -1.32
N GLU A 249 -6.19 11.93 -1.54
CA GLU A 249 -6.26 13.41 -1.48
C GLU A 249 -7.16 14.01 -2.57
N ALA A 250 -7.23 13.41 -3.77
CA ALA A 250 -8.15 13.82 -4.84
C ALA A 250 -9.61 13.43 -4.53
N ASP A 251 -9.84 12.16 -4.18
CA ASP A 251 -11.15 11.66 -3.73
C ASP A 251 -11.70 12.48 -2.54
N LEU A 252 -10.84 12.88 -1.59
CA LEU A 252 -11.21 13.74 -0.45
C LEU A 252 -11.68 15.12 -0.91
N ALA A 253 -11.01 15.74 -1.90
CA ALA A 253 -11.38 17.04 -2.43
C ALA A 253 -12.73 17.01 -3.16
N ASP A 254 -12.96 15.99 -4.01
CA ASP A 254 -14.21 15.83 -4.76
C ASP A 254 -15.39 15.48 -3.83
N THR A 255 -15.19 14.55 -2.88
CA THR A 255 -16.21 14.19 -1.87
C THR A 255 -16.58 15.41 -1.03
N THR A 256 -15.60 16.23 -0.62
CA THR A 256 -15.84 17.47 0.13
C THR A 256 -16.61 18.51 -0.69
N ALA A 257 -16.36 18.61 -2.00
CA ALA A 257 -17.10 19.50 -2.89
C ALA A 257 -18.56 19.07 -3.04
N THR A 258 -18.81 17.80 -3.36
CA THR A 258 -20.15 17.22 -3.49
C THR A 258 -20.94 17.36 -2.18
N ARG A 259 -20.35 16.95 -1.05
CA ARG A 259 -20.94 17.08 0.30
C ARG A 259 -21.33 18.53 0.64
N LYS A 260 -20.53 19.51 0.21
CA LYS A 260 -20.80 20.93 0.43
C LYS A 260 -22.01 21.42 -0.37
N GLU A 261 -22.17 20.99 -1.62
CA GLU A 261 -23.33 21.37 -2.42
C GLU A 261 -24.60 20.61 -1.98
N ASP A 262 -24.54 19.32 -1.60
CA ASP A 262 -25.66 18.61 -0.95
C ASP A 262 -26.13 19.34 0.33
N ALA A 263 -25.18 19.78 1.17
CA ALA A 263 -25.48 20.51 2.41
C ALA A 263 -26.07 21.90 2.16
N LYS A 264 -25.64 22.58 1.09
CA LYS A 264 -26.23 23.84 0.62
C LYS A 264 -27.66 23.62 0.12
N TYR A 265 -27.84 22.70 -0.83
CA TYR A 265 -29.13 22.29 -1.40
C TYR A 265 -30.15 22.00 -0.30
N LYS A 266 -29.79 21.14 0.66
CA LYS A 266 -30.66 20.76 1.78
C LYS A 266 -31.13 21.98 2.58
N LYS A 267 -30.21 22.88 2.93
CA LYS A 267 -30.50 24.09 3.70
C LYS A 267 -31.43 25.05 2.93
N ASP A 268 -31.16 25.25 1.64
CA ASP A 268 -31.88 26.23 0.83
C ASP A 268 -33.29 25.69 0.44
N LEU A 269 -33.44 24.36 0.33
CA LEU A 269 -34.74 23.67 0.32
C LEU A 269 -35.51 23.83 1.66
N GLU A 270 -34.86 23.62 2.80
CA GLU A 270 -35.49 23.78 4.14
C GLU A 270 -35.97 25.21 4.41
N MET A 271 -35.24 26.23 3.94
CA MET A 271 -35.68 27.63 4.02
C MET A 271 -36.90 27.89 3.11
N SER A 272 -36.85 27.44 1.85
CA SER A 272 -37.96 27.57 0.89
C SER A 272 -39.24 26.90 1.41
N TRP A 273 -39.10 25.72 2.01
CA TRP A 273 -40.21 24.97 2.61
C TRP A 273 -40.84 25.73 3.79
N ALA A 274 -40.04 26.35 4.66
CA ALA A 274 -40.52 27.13 5.79
C ALA A 274 -41.25 28.43 5.35
N GLU A 275 -40.75 29.10 4.31
CA GLU A 275 -41.36 30.30 3.74
C GLU A 275 -42.72 29.97 3.10
N ARG A 276 -42.79 29.00 2.19
CA ARG A 276 -44.07 28.53 1.60
C ARG A 276 -45.05 28.00 2.63
N THR A 277 -44.58 27.31 3.67
CA THR A 277 -45.43 26.85 4.78
C THR A 277 -46.07 28.02 5.54
N THR A 278 -45.42 29.18 5.57
CA THR A 278 -45.93 30.40 6.20
C THR A 278 -46.92 31.11 5.27
N GLU A 279 -46.56 31.28 3.99
CA GLU A 279 -47.48 31.85 2.99
C GLU A 279 -48.78 31.06 2.87
N PHE A 280 -48.71 29.72 2.75
CA PHE A 280 -49.87 28.84 2.61
C PHE A 280 -50.85 29.01 3.78
N LYS A 281 -50.34 29.10 5.02
CA LYS A 281 -51.17 29.38 6.20
C LYS A 281 -51.85 30.74 6.12
N SER A 282 -51.15 31.77 5.65
CA SER A 282 -51.72 33.11 5.44
C SER A 282 -52.83 33.09 4.39
N ARG A 283 -52.58 32.52 3.20
CA ARG A 283 -53.57 32.41 2.12
C ARG A 283 -54.78 31.57 2.54
N GLN A 284 -54.56 30.47 3.27
CA GLN A 284 -55.63 29.64 3.81
C GLN A 284 -56.50 30.36 4.86
N GLN A 285 -55.91 31.21 5.71
CA GLN A 285 -56.67 32.06 6.63
C GLN A 285 -57.48 33.10 5.85
N LEU A 286 -56.85 33.81 4.92
CA LEU A 286 -57.48 34.92 4.21
C LEU A 286 -58.61 34.47 3.28
N ARG A 287 -58.48 33.32 2.61
CA ARG A 287 -59.60 32.70 1.87
C ARG A 287 -60.73 32.24 2.79
N ALA A 288 -60.44 31.86 4.04
CA ALA A 288 -61.50 31.53 5.01
C ALA A 288 -62.23 32.81 5.50
N GLU A 289 -61.51 33.90 5.74
CA GLU A 289 -62.08 35.22 6.04
C GLU A 289 -62.91 35.76 4.86
N GLU A 290 -62.43 35.62 3.62
CA GLU A 290 -63.15 35.97 2.38
C GLU A 290 -64.45 35.13 2.24
N LEU A 291 -64.38 33.81 2.44
CA LEU A 291 -65.56 32.95 2.40
C LEU A 291 -66.56 33.31 3.51
N GLU A 292 -66.12 33.70 4.71
CA GLU A 292 -67.01 34.18 5.76
C GLU A 292 -67.65 35.53 5.39
N ALA A 293 -66.90 36.45 4.76
CA ALA A 293 -67.42 37.71 4.25
C ALA A 293 -68.44 37.49 3.11
N LEU A 294 -68.18 36.54 2.20
CA LEU A 294 -69.09 36.17 1.12
C LEU A 294 -70.34 35.43 1.64
N ASP A 295 -70.22 34.48 2.57
CA ASP A 295 -71.37 33.79 3.17
C ASP A 295 -72.23 34.78 4.01
N LYS A 296 -71.62 35.77 4.69
CA LYS A 296 -72.35 36.91 5.29
C LYS A 296 -73.03 37.79 4.25
N ALA A 297 -72.36 38.11 3.13
CA ALA A 297 -72.93 38.96 2.08
C ALA A 297 -74.14 38.27 1.41
N ILE A 298 -74.03 36.96 1.16
CA ILE A 298 -75.16 36.12 0.73
C ILE A 298 -76.28 36.21 1.78
N SER A 299 -76.00 35.93 3.06
CA SER A 299 -76.99 35.95 4.14
C SER A 299 -77.71 37.30 4.31
N ILE A 300 -77.05 38.42 4.01
CA ILE A 300 -77.65 39.76 4.02
C ILE A 300 -78.51 40.02 2.78
N ILE A 301 -78.16 39.45 1.63
CA ILE A 301 -78.91 39.56 0.36
C ILE A 301 -80.07 38.55 0.29
N SER A 302 -79.94 37.39 0.95
CA SER A 302 -80.94 36.30 1.02
C SER A 302 -81.70 36.24 2.35
N GLY A 303 -81.51 37.22 3.24
CA GLY A 303 -82.21 37.32 4.52
C GLY A 303 -83.74 37.43 4.34
N GLU A 304 -84.48 37.31 5.45
CA GLU A 304 -85.96 37.13 5.43
C GLU A 304 -86.77 38.27 4.78
N ALA A 305 -86.13 39.38 4.40
CA ALA A 305 -86.73 40.41 3.54
C ALA A 305 -86.88 39.99 2.06
N VAL A 306 -86.20 38.94 1.59
CA VAL A 306 -86.07 38.62 0.16
C VAL A 306 -86.43 37.16 -0.20
N THR A 307 -86.02 36.16 0.58
CA THR A 307 -86.23 34.73 0.24
C THR A 307 -86.65 33.85 1.40
N GLY A 308 -87.83 33.23 1.30
CA GLY A 308 -88.29 32.18 2.22
C GLY A 308 -88.73 30.92 1.47
N GLY A 309 -88.15 29.76 1.78
CA GLY A 309 -88.59 28.49 1.20
C GLY A 309 -87.72 27.24 1.46
N ALA A 310 -88.23 26.35 2.31
CA ALA A 310 -88.00 24.89 2.31
C ALA A 310 -86.58 24.29 2.45
N ALA A 311 -86.26 23.81 3.66
CA ALA A 311 -85.33 22.69 3.86
C ALA A 311 -86.01 21.33 3.60
N LYS A 312 -85.26 20.27 3.23
CA LYS A 312 -85.75 18.87 3.33
C LYS A 312 -84.69 17.75 3.22
N HIS A 313 -84.82 16.78 4.13
CA HIS A 313 -84.23 15.42 4.17
C HIS A 313 -82.83 15.22 4.77
N LEU A 314 -82.62 14.02 5.35
CA LEU A 314 -81.62 13.66 6.38
C LEU A 314 -80.91 12.30 6.04
N PRO A 315 -79.89 11.84 6.81
CA PRO A 315 -78.92 10.82 6.36
C PRO A 315 -79.17 9.37 6.83
N GLY A 316 -78.27 8.44 6.44
CA GLY A 316 -78.20 7.04 6.87
C GLY A 316 -76.80 6.41 6.63
N LEU A 317 -76.53 5.22 7.20
CA LEU A 317 -75.78 5.08 8.47
C LEU A 317 -75.40 3.59 8.75
N LEU A 318 -74.15 3.29 9.16
CA LEU A 318 -73.70 2.00 9.79
C LEU A 318 -73.74 0.72 8.88
N GLN A 319 -73.09 -0.46 9.12
CA GLN A 319 -72.08 -0.96 10.10
C GLN A 319 -71.46 -2.37 9.73
N THR A 320 -70.18 -2.65 10.04
CA THR A 320 -69.53 -3.99 10.38
C THR A 320 -69.62 -5.21 9.42
N SER A 321 -68.96 -6.40 9.56
CA SER A 321 -68.27 -7.14 10.66
C SER A 321 -67.13 -8.16 10.20
N THR A 322 -66.60 -9.01 11.12
CA THR A 322 -65.37 -9.90 11.07
C THR A 322 -65.61 -11.36 10.54
N ALA A 323 -64.74 -12.42 10.55
CA ALA A 323 -63.51 -12.89 11.28
C ALA A 323 -62.87 -14.14 10.52
N MET A 324 -61.90 -15.02 10.91
CA MET A 324 -60.89 -15.22 12.01
C MET A 324 -59.90 -16.43 11.73
N ALA A 325 -58.70 -16.47 12.36
CA ALA A 325 -57.76 -17.63 12.60
C ALA A 325 -57.09 -18.37 11.39
N ILE A 326 -56.07 -19.28 11.45
CA ILE A 326 -55.52 -20.30 12.41
C ILE A 326 -53.96 -20.50 12.21
N VAL A 327 -53.05 -20.37 13.21
CA VAL A 327 -52.29 -21.35 14.09
C VAL A 327 -51.22 -22.32 13.45
N SER A 328 -50.08 -22.57 14.16
CA SER A 328 -48.84 -23.33 13.78
C SER A 328 -48.48 -24.50 14.78
N VAL A 329 -47.30 -25.19 14.92
CA VAL A 329 -45.84 -25.05 14.59
C VAL A 329 -45.07 -26.41 14.73
N ASN A 330 -43.81 -26.59 14.24
CA ASN A 330 -42.92 -27.76 14.58
C ASN A 330 -41.37 -27.55 14.37
N ARG A 331 -40.48 -28.58 14.56
CA ARG A 331 -38.99 -28.46 14.74
C ARG A 331 -38.15 -29.77 14.54
N SER A 332 -36.89 -29.72 14.00
CA SER A 332 -35.78 -30.75 14.05
C SER A 332 -34.54 -30.36 13.18
N LEU A 333 -33.34 -31.01 13.07
CA LEU A 333 -32.34 -31.66 13.99
C LEU A 333 -30.94 -31.87 13.26
N ARG A 334 -29.92 -32.57 13.83
CA ARG A 334 -28.53 -32.79 13.27
C ARG A 334 -27.77 -34.03 13.81
N VAL A 335 -26.81 -34.65 13.06
CA VAL A 335 -25.41 -35.11 13.44
C VAL A 335 -24.58 -35.46 12.16
N PRO A 336 -23.22 -35.47 12.14
CA PRO A 336 -22.39 -36.72 12.18
C PRO A 336 -20.96 -36.57 12.83
N SER A 337 -20.08 -37.60 12.78
CA SER A 337 -18.72 -37.60 13.40
C SER A 337 -17.66 -38.54 12.74
N TYR A 338 -16.36 -38.36 13.03
CA TYR A 338 -15.19 -39.05 12.44
C TYR A 338 -14.25 -39.74 13.47
N ARG A 339 -13.41 -40.70 13.04
CA ARG A 339 -12.07 -41.02 13.62
C ARG A 339 -11.21 -41.93 12.72
N LYS A 340 -9.88 -41.76 12.77
CA LYS A 340 -8.82 -42.64 12.22
C LYS A 340 -7.54 -42.53 13.06
N VAL A 341 -7.08 -43.62 13.67
CA VAL A 341 -5.68 -43.87 14.10
C VAL A 341 -5.50 -45.40 14.15
N ALA A 342 -4.45 -45.94 13.53
CA ALA A 342 -4.04 -47.33 13.69
C ALA A 342 -2.56 -47.52 13.26
N ASP A 343 -2.31 -47.91 12.01
CA ASP A 343 -1.12 -48.70 11.65
C ASP A 343 0.12 -47.88 11.25
N LEU A 344 0.54 -47.00 12.15
CA LEU A 344 1.86 -46.35 12.19
C LEU A 344 2.99 -47.36 12.56
N LEU A 345 2.91 -48.60 12.06
CA LEU A 345 3.53 -49.76 12.74
C LEU A 345 4.26 -50.78 11.84
N GLN A 346 4.35 -50.57 10.53
CA GLN A 346 4.94 -51.58 9.62
C GLN A 346 6.04 -51.07 8.66
N GLU A 347 6.39 -49.79 8.70
CA GLU A 347 7.31 -49.15 7.73
C GLU A 347 8.74 -48.90 8.27
N LYS A 348 9.09 -49.44 9.45
CA LYS A 348 10.40 -49.23 10.10
C LYS A 348 11.16 -50.52 10.46
N ALA A 349 10.73 -51.68 9.95
CA ALA A 349 11.53 -52.90 9.93
C ALA A 349 12.37 -52.93 8.64
N ALA A 350 13.57 -52.34 8.63
CA ALA A 350 14.81 -53.03 9.02
C ALA A 350 15.21 -54.16 8.04
N ALA A 351 15.50 -53.79 6.78
CA ALA A 351 15.96 -54.68 5.72
C ALA A 351 17.20 -54.12 4.96
N LEU A 352 18.04 -53.34 5.64
CA LEU A 352 19.28 -52.75 5.09
C LEU A 352 20.49 -53.61 5.47
N HIS A 353 21.03 -54.39 4.53
CA HIS A 353 22.27 -55.16 4.69
C HIS A 353 23.09 -55.16 3.39
N SER A 354 24.21 -54.45 3.37
CA SER A 354 25.02 -54.20 2.15
C SER A 354 26.36 -54.98 2.15
N GLN A 355 27.00 -55.10 0.97
CA GLN A 355 28.09 -56.07 0.72
C GLN A 355 29.51 -55.49 0.54
N GLU A 356 29.69 -54.16 0.59
CA GLU A 356 30.94 -53.49 0.19
C GLU A 356 32.16 -53.92 1.04
N LEU A 357 31.94 -54.35 2.29
CA LEU A 357 32.99 -54.79 3.22
C LEU A 357 33.71 -56.09 2.79
N ALA A 358 33.18 -56.85 1.84
CA ALA A 358 33.78 -58.14 1.42
C ALA A 358 34.94 -58.00 0.41
N ALA A 359 35.12 -56.85 -0.23
CA ALA A 359 35.91 -56.75 -1.46
C ALA A 359 37.42 -56.41 -1.27
N LEU A 360 37.82 -55.85 -0.12
CA LEU A 360 39.12 -55.16 0.00
C LEU A 360 40.29 -56.05 0.46
N ALA A 361 40.02 -57.24 1.02
CA ALA A 361 41.02 -58.02 1.76
C ALA A 361 41.99 -58.89 0.92
N MET A 362 42.02 -58.77 -0.41
CA MET A 362 42.77 -59.69 -1.30
C MET A 362 43.70 -59.02 -2.31
N ARG A 363 44.75 -58.31 -1.84
CA ARG A 363 46.01 -58.10 -2.59
C ARG A 363 47.11 -57.44 -1.74
N ILE A 364 48.28 -58.07 -1.70
CA ILE A 364 49.65 -57.50 -1.70
C ILE A 364 50.64 -58.69 -1.58
N GLY A 365 51.81 -58.61 -2.21
CA GLY A 365 52.89 -59.58 -1.92
C GLY A 365 53.85 -60.02 -3.04
N ALA A 366 54.35 -59.13 -3.91
CA ALA A 366 55.68 -59.25 -4.57
C ALA A 366 55.94 -58.08 -5.56
N ASP A 367 56.74 -57.08 -5.19
CA ASP A 367 57.37 -56.13 -6.14
C ASP A 367 58.61 -55.46 -5.48
N PRO A 368 59.58 -54.90 -6.24
CA PRO A 368 60.75 -54.20 -5.71
C PRO A 368 60.44 -52.92 -4.92
N ILE A 369 61.29 -52.57 -3.96
CA ILE A 369 61.09 -51.44 -3.03
C ILE A 369 60.93 -50.09 -3.76
N ASP A 370 61.74 -49.79 -4.78
CA ASP A 370 61.64 -48.51 -5.49
C ASP A 370 60.32 -48.38 -6.27
N LYS A 371 59.79 -49.48 -6.81
CA LYS A 371 58.43 -49.54 -7.39
C LYS A 371 57.34 -49.34 -6.33
N VAL A 372 57.54 -49.83 -5.10
CA VAL A 372 56.58 -49.62 -4.00
C VAL A 372 56.55 -48.13 -3.62
N LYS A 373 57.69 -47.43 -3.60
CA LYS A 373 57.74 -45.97 -3.43
C LYS A 373 57.01 -45.24 -4.54
N GLU A 374 57.36 -45.53 -5.80
CA GLU A 374 56.70 -44.96 -6.98
C GLU A 374 55.17 -45.20 -6.94
N MET A 375 54.72 -46.37 -6.49
CA MET A 375 53.28 -46.69 -6.36
C MET A 375 52.61 -45.94 -5.20
N ILE A 376 53.32 -45.68 -4.10
CA ILE A 376 52.83 -44.86 -2.97
C ILE A 376 52.75 -43.38 -3.38
N GLU A 377 53.77 -42.83 -4.04
CA GLU A 377 53.77 -41.46 -4.57
C GLU A 377 52.64 -41.25 -5.59
N ASN A 378 52.41 -42.21 -6.48
CA ASN A 378 51.27 -42.20 -7.41
C ASN A 378 49.92 -42.37 -6.69
N MET A 379 49.84 -43.07 -5.55
CA MET A 379 48.62 -43.14 -4.74
C MET A 379 48.34 -41.80 -4.05
N ILE A 380 49.34 -41.19 -3.40
CA ILE A 380 49.21 -39.87 -2.74
C ILE A 380 48.75 -38.82 -3.76
N SER A 381 49.51 -38.65 -4.86
CA SER A 381 49.19 -37.65 -5.88
C SER A 381 47.81 -37.84 -6.52
N ARG A 382 47.37 -39.09 -6.67
CA ARG A 382 46.00 -39.40 -7.11
C ARG A 382 44.97 -39.06 -6.03
N MET A 383 45.21 -39.38 -4.77
CA MET A 383 44.28 -39.07 -3.67
C MET A 383 44.16 -37.56 -3.42
N GLU A 384 45.23 -36.80 -3.54
CA GLU A 384 45.21 -35.32 -3.54
C GLU A 384 44.35 -34.78 -4.69
N LYS A 385 44.52 -35.33 -5.90
CA LYS A 385 43.73 -34.94 -7.09
C LYS A 385 42.25 -35.31 -6.95
N ASP A 386 41.95 -36.51 -6.46
CA ASP A 386 40.59 -36.97 -6.20
C ASP A 386 39.94 -36.13 -5.08
N ALA A 387 40.71 -35.70 -4.06
CA ALA A 387 40.27 -34.76 -3.02
C ALA A 387 39.98 -33.35 -3.57
N ALA A 388 40.87 -32.80 -4.41
CA ALA A 388 40.66 -31.50 -5.05
C ALA A 388 39.42 -31.51 -5.97
N SER A 389 39.18 -32.62 -6.67
CA SER A 389 37.99 -32.84 -7.49
C SER A 389 36.70 -32.88 -6.66
N GLU A 390 36.67 -33.66 -5.57
CA GLU A 390 35.53 -33.67 -4.63
C GLU A 390 35.30 -32.31 -3.97
N ALA A 391 36.37 -31.60 -3.55
CA ALA A 391 36.27 -30.29 -2.93
C ALA A 391 35.67 -29.25 -3.90
N THR A 392 36.09 -29.29 -5.17
CA THR A 392 35.54 -28.43 -6.24
C THR A 392 34.07 -28.77 -6.48
N LYS A 393 33.70 -30.05 -6.56
CA LYS A 393 32.29 -30.44 -6.75
C LYS A 393 31.42 -30.11 -5.53
N LYS A 394 31.94 -30.21 -4.30
CA LYS A 394 31.22 -29.77 -3.09
C LYS A 394 30.98 -28.28 -3.11
N ALA A 395 32.01 -27.47 -3.37
CA ALA A 395 31.88 -26.01 -3.44
C ALA A 395 30.83 -25.61 -4.47
N TRP A 396 30.90 -26.13 -5.70
CA TRP A 396 29.90 -25.91 -6.74
C TRP A 396 28.49 -26.34 -6.33
N CYS A 397 28.34 -27.49 -5.65
CA CYS A 397 27.06 -27.94 -5.13
C CYS A 397 26.51 -27.09 -3.98
N GLU A 398 27.35 -26.47 -3.16
CA GLU A 398 26.91 -25.55 -2.10
C GLU A 398 26.55 -24.18 -2.68
N GLU A 399 27.31 -23.71 -3.67
CA GLU A 399 27.10 -22.48 -4.44
C GLU A 399 25.77 -22.53 -5.22
N GLU A 400 25.57 -23.52 -6.10
CA GLU A 400 24.34 -23.61 -6.91
C GLU A 400 23.09 -23.98 -6.11
N LEU A 401 23.22 -24.66 -4.96
CA LEU A 401 22.07 -24.87 -4.07
C LEU A 401 21.71 -23.60 -3.28
N ALA A 402 22.69 -22.77 -2.91
CA ALA A 402 22.45 -21.49 -2.27
C ALA A 402 21.84 -20.47 -3.24
N GLU A 403 22.39 -20.31 -4.44
CA GLU A 403 21.82 -19.45 -5.50
C GLU A 403 20.39 -19.89 -5.87
N ASN A 404 20.12 -21.20 -5.91
CA ASN A 404 18.79 -21.74 -6.14
C ASN A 404 17.81 -21.45 -5.00
N GLU A 405 18.26 -21.54 -3.74
CA GLU A 405 17.46 -21.22 -2.56
C GLU A 405 17.13 -19.72 -2.48
N GLU A 406 18.12 -18.85 -2.69
CA GLU A 406 17.93 -17.40 -2.79
C GLU A 406 16.96 -17.04 -3.92
N ALA A 407 17.12 -17.65 -5.11
CA ALA A 407 16.24 -17.41 -6.25
C ALA A 407 14.80 -17.91 -6.02
N ARG A 408 14.62 -19.06 -5.34
CA ARG A 408 13.28 -19.54 -4.94
C ARG A 408 12.62 -18.58 -3.97
N ASP A 409 13.33 -18.17 -2.93
CA ASP A 409 12.76 -17.40 -1.85
C ASP A 409 12.50 -15.95 -2.30
N ALA A 410 13.39 -15.36 -3.11
CA ALA A 410 13.13 -14.09 -3.80
C ALA A 410 11.91 -14.14 -4.74
N LYS A 411 11.62 -15.29 -5.37
CA LYS A 411 10.41 -15.47 -6.20
C LYS A 411 9.15 -15.74 -5.37
N ASN A 412 9.27 -16.31 -4.17
CA ASN A 412 8.17 -16.36 -3.20
C ASN A 412 7.85 -14.95 -2.65
N ASP A 413 8.87 -14.17 -2.25
CA ASP A 413 8.71 -12.77 -1.81
C ASP A 413 7.95 -11.94 -2.87
N GLU A 414 8.33 -12.08 -4.14
CA GLU A 414 7.72 -11.37 -5.27
C GLU A 414 6.27 -11.83 -5.52
N ILE A 415 5.96 -13.11 -5.30
CA ILE A 415 4.58 -13.63 -5.36
C ILE A 415 3.72 -13.06 -4.21
N GLU A 416 4.20 -13.07 -2.97
CA GLU A 416 3.43 -12.58 -1.83
C GLU A 416 3.15 -11.07 -1.95
N ALA A 417 4.12 -10.29 -2.46
CA ALA A 417 3.93 -8.88 -2.77
C ALA A 417 2.86 -8.65 -3.87
N LEU A 418 2.92 -9.41 -4.98
CA LEU A 418 1.98 -9.27 -6.09
C LEU A 418 0.57 -9.76 -5.75
N ASP A 419 0.40 -10.85 -4.98
CA ASP A 419 -0.90 -11.29 -4.48
C ASP A 419 -1.50 -10.27 -3.48
N ALA A 420 -0.66 -9.56 -2.70
CA ALA A 420 -1.09 -8.47 -1.81
C ALA A 420 -1.53 -7.21 -2.57
N ASP A 421 -0.77 -6.77 -3.58
CA ASP A 421 -1.16 -5.64 -4.44
C ASP A 421 -2.43 -5.95 -5.25
N ALA A 422 -2.59 -7.19 -5.73
CA ALA A 422 -3.82 -7.65 -6.38
C ALA A 422 -5.02 -7.57 -5.42
N ALA A 423 -4.88 -8.01 -4.17
CA ALA A 423 -5.93 -7.92 -3.15
C ALA A 423 -6.30 -6.46 -2.80
N LYS A 424 -5.32 -5.56 -2.75
CA LYS A 424 -5.52 -4.11 -2.53
C LYS A 424 -6.32 -3.49 -3.69
N LEU A 425 -5.90 -3.74 -4.93
CA LEU A 425 -6.59 -3.27 -6.14
C LEU A 425 -8.01 -3.83 -6.26
N GLU A 426 -8.20 -5.13 -5.99
CA GLU A 426 -9.54 -5.73 -5.92
C GLU A 426 -10.45 -5.06 -4.89
N SER A 427 -9.92 -4.67 -3.72
CA SER A 427 -10.69 -3.98 -2.68
C SER A 427 -11.10 -2.57 -3.12
N SER A 428 -10.17 -1.81 -3.70
CA SER A 428 -10.43 -0.46 -4.24
C SER A 428 -11.47 -0.49 -5.38
N LEU A 429 -11.34 -1.43 -6.32
CA LEU A 429 -12.31 -1.64 -7.41
C LEU A 429 -13.72 -2.01 -6.91
N LYS A 430 -13.82 -2.75 -5.79
CA LYS A 430 -15.11 -3.05 -5.14
C LYS A 430 -15.72 -1.80 -4.51
N GLN A 431 -14.93 -0.96 -3.84
CA GLN A 431 -15.40 0.31 -3.28
C GLN A 431 -15.85 1.29 -4.38
N LEU A 432 -15.02 1.49 -5.42
CA LEU A 432 -15.36 2.36 -6.57
C LEU A 432 -16.63 1.88 -7.29
N ALA A 433 -16.91 0.57 -7.31
CA ALA A 433 -18.17 0.04 -7.85
C ALA A 433 -19.40 0.36 -6.98
N VAL A 434 -19.24 0.46 -5.66
CA VAL A 434 -20.29 0.93 -4.74
C VAL A 434 -20.49 2.43 -4.88
N ASP A 435 -19.42 3.24 -4.79
CA ASP A 435 -19.46 4.70 -4.93
C ASP A 435 -20.16 5.13 -6.23
N LEU A 436 -19.75 4.58 -7.37
CA LEU A 436 -20.37 4.87 -8.67
C LEU A 436 -21.84 4.43 -8.76
N SER A 437 -22.23 3.37 -8.04
CA SER A 437 -23.63 2.95 -7.97
C SER A 437 -24.47 3.89 -7.10
N THR A 438 -23.89 4.45 -6.04
CA THR A 438 -24.55 5.41 -5.14
C THR A 438 -24.69 6.78 -5.80
N LEU A 439 -23.60 7.34 -6.33
CA LEU A 439 -23.63 8.59 -7.11
C LEU A 439 -24.56 8.47 -8.32
N GLY A 440 -24.45 7.36 -9.06
CA GLY A 440 -25.33 7.02 -10.18
C GLY A 440 -26.79 6.76 -9.78
N GLN A 441 -27.13 6.71 -8.50
CA GLN A 441 -28.50 6.70 -8.00
C GLN A 441 -28.93 8.10 -7.55
N GLN A 442 -28.11 8.81 -6.76
CA GLN A 442 -28.33 10.22 -6.37
C GLN A 442 -28.60 11.11 -7.59
N VAL A 443 -27.85 10.94 -8.70
CA VAL A 443 -28.09 11.70 -9.95
C VAL A 443 -29.47 11.40 -10.56
N LYS A 444 -30.00 10.18 -10.44
CA LYS A 444 -31.38 9.86 -10.92
C LYS A 444 -32.43 10.50 -10.03
N ASP A 445 -32.25 10.42 -8.72
CA ASP A 445 -33.22 10.89 -7.74
C ASP A 445 -33.28 12.43 -7.75
N MET A 446 -32.13 13.11 -7.91
CA MET A 446 -32.08 14.55 -8.23
C MET A 446 -32.80 14.91 -9.54
N ASN A 447 -32.60 14.15 -10.63
CA ASN A 447 -33.32 14.41 -11.89
C ASN A 447 -34.84 14.21 -11.73
N ALA A 448 -35.27 13.24 -10.93
CA ALA A 448 -36.67 13.05 -10.57
C ALA A 448 -37.21 14.22 -9.73
N ALA A 449 -36.45 14.67 -8.71
CA ALA A 449 -36.79 15.82 -7.88
C ALA A 449 -36.92 17.11 -8.70
N MET A 450 -36.00 17.37 -9.64
CA MET A 450 -36.10 18.50 -10.58
C MET A 450 -37.34 18.42 -11.46
N ALA A 451 -37.71 17.23 -11.94
CA ALA A 451 -38.92 17.02 -12.75
C ALA A 451 -40.21 17.16 -11.92
N GLU A 452 -40.23 16.70 -10.67
CA GLU A 452 -41.37 16.84 -9.75
C GLU A 452 -41.55 18.31 -9.34
N ALA A 453 -40.48 19.02 -8.96
CA ALA A 453 -40.51 20.46 -8.71
C ALA A 453 -40.98 21.26 -9.92
N THR A 454 -40.55 20.88 -11.14
CA THR A 454 -41.04 21.46 -12.40
C THR A 454 -42.55 21.24 -12.57
N SER A 455 -43.05 20.04 -12.26
CA SER A 455 -44.47 19.68 -12.34
C SER A 455 -45.32 20.46 -11.33
N ILE A 456 -44.90 20.50 -10.06
CA ILE A 456 -45.53 21.27 -8.99
C ILE A 456 -45.59 22.75 -9.39
N ARG A 457 -44.46 23.34 -9.80
CA ARG A 457 -44.40 24.76 -10.19
C ARG A 457 -45.33 25.10 -11.37
N GLN A 458 -45.52 24.17 -12.31
CA GLN A 458 -46.48 24.34 -13.42
C GLN A 458 -47.94 24.28 -12.96
N LYS A 459 -48.28 23.42 -11.99
CA LYS A 459 -49.62 23.39 -11.36
C LYS A 459 -49.90 24.70 -10.60
N GLU A 460 -48.98 25.10 -9.73
CA GLU A 460 -49.05 26.34 -8.93
C GLU A 460 -49.23 27.56 -9.84
N LYS A 461 -48.38 27.71 -10.85
CA LYS A 461 -48.42 28.85 -11.80
C LYS A 461 -49.76 28.99 -12.49
N LYS A 462 -50.35 27.86 -12.90
CA LYS A 462 -51.64 27.81 -13.59
C LYS A 462 -52.77 28.27 -12.68
N GLU A 463 -52.79 27.81 -11.43
CA GLU A 463 -53.84 28.18 -10.47
C GLU A 463 -53.66 29.62 -9.94
N ASN A 464 -52.44 30.07 -9.65
CA ASN A 464 -52.13 31.47 -9.33
C ASN A 464 -52.59 32.42 -10.46
N THR A 465 -52.32 32.06 -11.73
CA THR A 465 -52.75 32.86 -12.90
C THR A 465 -54.28 32.94 -13.02
N VAL A 466 -54.99 31.87 -12.65
CA VAL A 466 -56.46 31.84 -12.60
C VAL A 466 -56.96 32.71 -11.44
N ALA A 467 -56.46 32.50 -10.22
CA ALA A 467 -56.84 33.28 -9.03
C ALA A 467 -56.63 34.80 -9.22
N ILE A 468 -55.49 35.24 -9.75
CA ILE A 468 -55.22 36.66 -10.07
C ILE A 468 -56.22 37.22 -11.09
N LYS A 469 -56.63 36.42 -12.09
CA LYS A 469 -57.61 36.83 -13.10
C LYS A 469 -59.03 36.90 -12.51
N ASP A 470 -59.41 35.94 -11.69
CA ASP A 470 -60.73 35.91 -11.02
C ASP A 470 -60.85 37.02 -9.98
N ALA A 471 -59.80 37.30 -9.20
CA ALA A 471 -59.76 38.44 -8.28
C ALA A 471 -59.98 39.77 -9.02
N LYS A 472 -59.34 39.97 -10.18
CA LYS A 472 -59.58 41.15 -11.05
C LYS A 472 -61.01 41.25 -11.56
N ALA A 473 -61.59 40.13 -12.00
CA ALA A 473 -62.98 40.09 -12.44
C ALA A 473 -63.95 40.38 -11.28
N ALA A 474 -63.64 39.91 -10.07
CA ALA A 474 -64.41 40.16 -8.87
C ALA A 474 -64.31 41.63 -8.42
N GLN A 475 -63.10 42.22 -8.35
CA GLN A 475 -62.91 43.65 -8.10
C GLN A 475 -63.75 44.52 -9.04
N ALA A 476 -63.75 44.21 -10.34
CA ALA A 476 -64.52 44.94 -11.34
C ALA A 476 -66.04 44.83 -11.11
N ALA A 477 -66.56 43.61 -10.93
CA ALA A 477 -67.99 43.38 -10.66
C ALA A 477 -68.45 43.99 -9.31
N VAL A 478 -67.57 44.01 -8.31
CA VAL A 478 -67.79 44.65 -7.00
C VAL A 478 -67.79 46.18 -7.14
N ALA A 479 -66.88 46.77 -7.91
CA ALA A 479 -66.87 48.20 -8.21
C ALA A 479 -68.11 48.64 -9.01
N GLU A 480 -68.59 47.84 -9.97
CA GLU A 480 -69.86 48.05 -10.66
C GLU A 480 -71.04 47.99 -9.68
N ALA A 481 -71.08 47.01 -8.78
CA ALA A 481 -72.12 46.90 -7.74
C ALA A 481 -72.11 48.10 -6.78
N LEU A 482 -70.93 48.57 -6.36
CA LEU A 482 -70.79 49.80 -5.57
C LEU A 482 -71.27 51.03 -6.33
N SER A 483 -70.99 51.13 -7.63
CA SER A 483 -71.48 52.23 -8.47
C SER A 483 -73.01 52.23 -8.55
N VAL A 484 -73.63 51.08 -8.81
CA VAL A 484 -75.10 50.92 -8.88
C VAL A 484 -75.76 51.21 -7.52
N LEU A 485 -75.16 50.75 -6.42
CA LEU A 485 -75.66 51.03 -5.07
C LEU A 485 -75.52 52.52 -4.70
N ASN A 486 -74.37 53.14 -5.00
CA ASN A 486 -74.19 54.58 -4.79
C ASN A 486 -75.18 55.41 -5.63
N GLU A 487 -75.40 55.05 -6.90
CA GLU A 487 -76.44 55.67 -7.73
C GLU A 487 -77.85 55.48 -7.14
N PHE A 488 -78.17 54.30 -6.62
CA PHE A 488 -79.46 54.02 -5.99
C PHE A 488 -79.67 54.85 -4.72
N TYR A 489 -78.68 54.87 -3.80
CA TYR A 489 -78.77 55.65 -2.57
C TYR A 489 -78.76 57.17 -2.85
N ALA A 490 -78.00 57.66 -3.84
CA ALA A 490 -78.05 59.04 -4.27
C ALA A 490 -79.44 59.42 -4.83
N LYS A 491 -80.05 58.56 -5.66
CA LYS A 491 -81.41 58.77 -6.19
C LYS A 491 -82.47 58.68 -5.08
N ALA A 492 -82.32 57.78 -4.11
CA ALA A 492 -83.22 57.68 -2.95
C ALA A 492 -83.13 58.91 -2.01
N GLY A 493 -81.92 59.41 -1.78
CA GLY A 493 -81.68 60.67 -1.04
C GLY A 493 -82.28 61.88 -1.76
N GLN A 494 -82.11 61.98 -3.08
CA GLN A 494 -82.74 63.04 -3.87
C GLN A 494 -84.27 62.92 -3.88
N ALA A 495 -84.82 61.72 -4.05
CA ALA A 495 -86.26 61.49 -4.05
C ALA A 495 -86.92 61.84 -2.70
N THR A 496 -86.28 61.53 -1.58
CA THR A 496 -86.77 61.90 -0.24
C THR A 496 -86.60 63.39 0.05
N ALA A 497 -85.53 64.04 -0.43
CA ALA A 497 -85.37 65.49 -0.35
C ALA A 497 -86.42 66.26 -1.17
N PHE A 498 -86.76 65.79 -2.38
CA PHE A 498 -87.69 66.49 -3.28
C PHE A 498 -89.14 66.50 -2.77
N VAL A 499 -89.50 65.61 -1.84
CA VAL A 499 -90.84 65.54 -1.21
C VAL A 499 -91.05 66.65 -0.17
N GLN A 500 -89.99 67.21 0.43
CA GLN A 500 -90.10 68.21 1.51
C GLN A 500 -90.60 69.60 1.08
N VAL A 501 -90.94 69.81 -0.21
CA VAL A 501 -91.27 71.14 -0.77
C VAL A 501 -92.74 71.29 -1.23
N LYS A 502 -93.64 70.33 -0.93
CA LYS A 502 -95.09 70.53 -1.08
C LYS A 502 -95.89 70.00 0.12
N ALA A 503 -96.62 70.90 0.76
CA ALA A 503 -97.35 70.63 1.99
C ALA A 503 -98.67 69.88 1.78
N GLY A 504 -98.90 68.86 2.61
CA GLY A 504 -100.15 68.12 2.77
C GLY A 504 -100.00 67.08 3.90
N PRO A 505 -100.98 66.87 4.78
CA PRO A 505 -100.79 66.03 5.97
C PRO A 505 -100.89 64.54 5.66
N GLN A 506 -99.80 63.78 5.86
CA GLN A 506 -99.77 62.32 5.91
C GLN A 506 -98.76 61.80 6.97
N PRO A 507 -98.90 60.55 7.47
CA PRO A 507 -98.59 60.24 8.86
C PRO A 507 -97.24 59.52 9.10
N PHE A 508 -96.12 60.07 8.59
CA PHE A 508 -94.79 59.45 8.76
C PHE A 508 -93.71 60.50 9.13
N ASP A 509 -93.45 60.67 10.43
CA ASP A 509 -92.57 61.69 11.01
C ASP A 509 -91.05 61.46 10.85
N LYS A 510 -90.61 60.59 9.94
CA LYS A 510 -89.18 60.38 9.63
C LYS A 510 -88.95 60.17 8.13
N PRO A 511 -87.98 60.89 7.50
CA PRO A 511 -87.50 60.53 6.17
C PRO A 511 -86.90 59.12 6.18
N TYR A 512 -87.17 58.34 5.13
CA TYR A 512 -86.51 57.06 4.92
C TYR A 512 -85.06 57.30 4.44
N THR A 513 -84.11 57.34 5.36
CA THR A 513 -82.67 57.51 5.07
C THR A 513 -82.03 56.27 4.43
N GLY A 514 -82.75 55.14 4.38
CA GLY A 514 -82.20 53.84 4.03
C GLY A 514 -81.18 53.30 5.04
N MET A 515 -80.68 52.09 4.81
CA MET A 515 -79.65 51.44 5.62
C MET A 515 -78.22 51.92 5.29
N GLY A 516 -78.08 53.16 4.79
CA GLY A 516 -76.81 53.79 4.45
C GLY A 516 -76.28 54.77 5.51
N ALA A 517 -77.06 55.06 6.56
CA ALA A 517 -76.73 56.05 7.59
C ALA A 517 -76.22 55.47 8.91
N GLU A 518 -76.31 54.15 9.10
CA GLU A 518 -75.70 53.45 10.24
C GLU A 518 -74.35 52.83 9.81
N SER A 519 -73.33 53.00 10.65
CA SER A 519 -71.95 52.63 10.34
C SER A 519 -71.79 51.11 10.15
N GLY A 520 -71.54 50.68 8.91
CA GLY A 520 -71.39 49.26 8.55
C GLY A 520 -72.51 48.66 7.71
N GLY A 521 -73.43 49.47 7.16
CA GLY A 521 -74.42 49.01 6.18
C GLY A 521 -73.80 48.37 4.92
N VAL A 522 -74.67 47.73 4.10
CA VAL A 522 -74.33 46.89 2.93
C VAL A 522 -73.21 47.46 2.03
N LEU A 523 -73.19 48.79 1.83
CA LEU A 523 -72.22 49.45 0.97
C LEU A 523 -70.79 49.35 1.50
N GLY A 524 -70.57 49.63 2.80
CA GLY A 524 -69.26 49.49 3.44
C GLY A 524 -68.78 48.04 3.54
N MET A 525 -69.71 47.07 3.61
CA MET A 525 -69.36 45.66 3.54
C MET A 525 -68.88 45.25 2.13
N ILE A 526 -69.45 45.83 1.08
CA ILE A 526 -69.03 45.59 -0.30
C ILE A 526 -67.70 46.33 -0.59
N GLU A 527 -67.43 47.48 0.05
CA GLU A 527 -66.12 48.14 0.04
C GLU A 527 -65.03 47.27 0.72
N VAL A 528 -65.34 46.62 1.85
CA VAL A 528 -64.44 45.63 2.47
C VAL A 528 -64.14 44.48 1.50
N ILE A 529 -65.17 43.88 0.90
CA ILE A 529 -65.00 42.82 -0.11
C ILE A 529 -64.18 43.30 -1.32
N GLN A 530 -64.29 44.57 -1.74
CA GLN A 530 -63.43 45.14 -2.78
C GLN A 530 -61.95 45.17 -2.34
N SER A 531 -61.70 45.59 -1.09
CA SER A 531 -60.35 45.62 -0.52
C SER A 531 -59.76 44.22 -0.32
N ASP A 532 -60.60 43.22 -0.03
CA ASP A 532 -60.19 41.82 0.07
C ASP A 532 -59.78 41.24 -1.28
N PHE A 533 -60.54 41.47 -2.36
CA PHE A 533 -60.11 41.04 -3.71
C PHE A 533 -58.89 41.81 -4.23
N ALA A 534 -58.65 43.06 -3.78
CA ALA A 534 -57.42 43.80 -4.08
C ALA A 534 -56.21 43.24 -3.31
N ARG A 535 -56.40 42.90 -2.04
CA ARG A 535 -55.42 42.20 -1.19
C ARG A 535 -55.05 40.83 -1.76
N LEU A 536 -56.05 40.01 -2.10
CA LEU A 536 -55.88 38.69 -2.71
C LEU A 536 -55.09 38.76 -4.02
N GLU A 537 -55.36 39.74 -4.88
CA GLU A 537 -54.56 39.94 -6.10
C GLU A 537 -53.10 40.25 -5.77
N ALA A 538 -52.86 41.23 -4.88
CA ALA A 538 -51.52 41.69 -4.55
C ALA A 538 -50.68 40.57 -3.91
N GLU A 539 -51.25 39.84 -2.95
CA GLU A 539 -50.59 38.73 -2.26
C GLU A 539 -50.36 37.53 -3.18
N THR A 540 -51.34 37.13 -4.00
CA THR A 540 -51.14 36.03 -4.96
C THR A 540 -50.10 36.40 -6.03
N THR A 541 -50.03 37.68 -6.41
CA THR A 541 -49.00 38.19 -7.33
C THR A 541 -47.62 38.24 -6.69
N ALA A 542 -47.52 38.54 -5.39
CA ALA A 542 -46.26 38.50 -4.65
C ALA A 542 -45.76 37.05 -4.46
N ALA A 543 -46.64 36.15 -4.04
CA ALA A 543 -46.33 34.72 -3.88
C ALA A 543 -45.89 34.07 -5.20
N GLU A 544 -46.58 34.34 -6.33
CA GLU A 544 -46.16 33.85 -7.65
C GLU A 544 -44.79 34.39 -8.08
N GLN A 545 -44.37 35.56 -7.60
CA GLN A 545 -43.01 36.10 -7.81
C GLN A 545 -41.97 35.49 -6.86
N SER A 546 -42.32 35.16 -5.61
CA SER A 546 -41.41 34.45 -4.70
C SER A 546 -41.20 33.01 -5.19
N ALA A 547 -42.29 32.29 -5.44
CA ALA A 547 -42.30 30.94 -6.00
C ALA A 547 -41.60 30.82 -7.36
N ALA A 548 -41.48 31.92 -8.13
CA ALA A 548 -40.64 31.96 -9.33
C ALA A 548 -39.14 31.94 -9.00
N LYS A 549 -38.69 32.78 -8.06
CA LYS A 549 -37.28 32.92 -7.65
C LYS A 549 -36.77 31.72 -6.87
N GLU A 550 -37.58 31.19 -5.95
CA GLU A 550 -37.28 29.96 -5.21
C GLU A 550 -37.04 28.79 -6.16
N TYR A 551 -37.91 28.65 -7.17
CA TYR A 551 -37.76 27.63 -8.22
C TYR A 551 -36.52 27.88 -9.09
N GLU A 552 -36.20 29.13 -9.41
CA GLU A 552 -34.99 29.49 -10.17
C GLU A 552 -33.72 29.13 -9.38
N SER A 553 -33.62 29.52 -8.10
CA SER A 553 -32.51 29.11 -7.22
C SER A 553 -32.44 27.59 -7.10
N PHE A 554 -33.54 26.93 -6.69
CA PHE A 554 -33.61 25.48 -6.57
C PHE A 554 -33.11 24.75 -7.83
N MET A 555 -33.48 25.22 -9.03
CA MET A 555 -33.05 24.61 -10.27
C MET A 555 -31.57 24.90 -10.59
N ASP A 556 -31.02 26.05 -10.21
CA ASP A 556 -29.59 26.35 -10.36
C ASP A 556 -28.72 25.61 -9.34
N ASP A 557 -29.17 25.54 -8.09
CA ASP A 557 -28.56 24.76 -7.01
C ASP A 557 -28.55 23.27 -7.36
N SER A 558 -29.66 22.75 -7.91
CA SER A 558 -29.73 21.38 -8.44
C SER A 558 -28.76 21.13 -9.59
N LYS A 559 -28.56 22.09 -10.51
CA LYS A 559 -27.59 21.96 -11.62
C LYS A 559 -26.15 21.94 -11.11
N LEU A 560 -25.82 22.80 -10.14
CA LEU A 560 -24.46 22.89 -9.57
C LEU A 560 -24.06 21.59 -8.87
N ASP A 561 -24.94 21.07 -8.01
CA ASP A 561 -24.75 19.80 -7.31
C ASP A 561 -24.71 18.60 -8.27
N LEU A 562 -25.61 18.55 -9.27
CA LEU A 562 -25.57 17.54 -10.33
C LEU A 562 -24.24 17.60 -11.12
N THR A 563 -23.74 18.80 -11.43
CA THR A 563 -22.43 18.99 -12.10
C THR A 563 -21.25 18.56 -11.21
N SER A 564 -21.40 18.61 -9.88
CA SER A 564 -20.40 18.05 -8.95
C SER A 564 -20.41 16.52 -9.01
N LYS A 565 -21.59 15.91 -8.89
CA LYS A 565 -21.76 14.44 -8.92
C LYS A 565 -21.39 13.83 -10.28
N GLU A 566 -21.63 14.53 -11.40
CA GLU A 566 -21.19 14.07 -12.72
C GLU A 566 -19.65 14.03 -12.85
N LYS A 567 -18.92 14.99 -12.27
CA LYS A 567 -17.45 14.98 -12.25
C LYS A 567 -16.88 13.91 -11.32
N ASP A 568 -17.49 13.73 -10.14
CA ASP A 568 -17.15 12.67 -9.19
C ASP A 568 -17.29 11.29 -9.87
N ILE A 569 -18.39 11.08 -10.62
CA ILE A 569 -18.59 9.91 -11.48
C ILE A 569 -17.51 9.80 -12.58
N GLU A 570 -17.15 10.88 -13.27
CA GLU A 570 -16.10 10.88 -14.31
C GLU A 570 -14.73 10.48 -13.71
N HIS A 571 -14.33 11.12 -12.62
CA HIS A 571 -13.07 10.88 -11.91
C HIS A 571 -13.00 9.45 -11.37
N LYS A 572 -14.01 8.98 -10.61
CA LYS A 572 -14.05 7.61 -10.07
C LYS A 572 -14.16 6.55 -11.18
N THR A 573 -14.78 6.86 -12.32
CA THR A 573 -14.78 5.97 -13.51
C THR A 573 -13.39 5.87 -14.12
N SER A 574 -12.70 6.98 -14.33
CA SER A 574 -11.32 6.99 -14.86
C SER A 574 -10.35 6.26 -13.91
N ARG A 575 -10.45 6.50 -12.60
CA ARG A 575 -9.70 5.77 -11.56
C ARG A 575 -9.97 4.27 -11.63
N LYS A 576 -11.23 3.84 -11.76
CA LYS A 576 -11.63 2.44 -11.89
C LYS A 576 -11.09 1.77 -13.16
N GLU A 577 -11.06 2.47 -14.30
CA GLU A 577 -10.44 1.96 -15.52
C GLU A 577 -8.92 1.79 -15.36
N SER A 578 -8.25 2.76 -14.74
CA SER A 578 -6.81 2.70 -14.42
C SER A 578 -6.48 1.53 -13.47
N GLU A 579 -7.21 1.38 -12.37
CA GLU A 579 -7.02 0.29 -11.41
C GLU A 579 -7.35 -1.10 -12.02
N THR A 580 -8.30 -1.17 -12.96
CA THR A 580 -8.58 -2.41 -13.71
C THR A 580 -7.41 -2.80 -14.62
N GLN A 581 -6.76 -1.82 -15.27
CA GLN A 581 -5.55 -2.05 -16.08
C GLN A 581 -4.36 -2.44 -15.20
N ALA A 582 -4.17 -1.80 -14.06
CA ALA A 582 -3.14 -2.15 -13.09
C ALA A 582 -3.32 -3.59 -12.56
N LEU A 583 -4.54 -3.97 -12.17
CA LEU A 583 -4.84 -5.34 -11.71
C LEU A 583 -4.60 -6.38 -12.81
N ALA A 584 -4.84 -6.04 -14.08
CA ALA A 584 -4.52 -6.92 -15.20
C ALA A 584 -3.00 -7.10 -15.42
N SER A 585 -2.18 -6.05 -15.20
CA SER A 585 -0.72 -6.19 -15.19
C SER A 585 -0.26 -7.06 -14.02
N VAL A 586 -0.64 -6.71 -12.79
CA VAL A 586 -0.24 -7.45 -11.59
C VAL A 586 -0.56 -8.94 -11.70
N ASN A 587 -1.74 -9.32 -12.23
CA ASN A 587 -2.08 -10.73 -12.48
C ASN A 587 -1.27 -11.39 -13.61
N SER A 588 -0.90 -10.64 -14.66
CA SER A 588 0.02 -11.11 -15.71
C SER A 588 1.41 -11.37 -15.15
N ASP A 589 1.92 -10.43 -14.36
CA ASP A 589 3.27 -10.44 -13.79
C ASP A 589 3.39 -11.53 -12.73
N LEU A 590 2.43 -11.63 -11.81
CA LEU A 590 2.23 -12.78 -10.90
C LEU A 590 2.20 -14.11 -11.66
N GLY A 591 1.47 -14.14 -12.77
CA GLY A 591 1.37 -15.29 -13.67
C GLY A 591 2.67 -15.62 -14.40
N ASN A 592 3.66 -14.73 -14.45
CA ASN A 592 5.00 -14.97 -15.01
C ASN A 592 5.98 -15.38 -13.91
N VAL A 593 6.01 -14.66 -12.78
CA VAL A 593 6.82 -14.99 -11.60
C VAL A 593 6.53 -16.40 -11.10
N LYS A 594 5.27 -16.85 -11.12
CA LYS A 594 4.91 -18.25 -10.78
C LYS A 594 5.52 -19.28 -11.74
N LYS A 595 5.68 -18.97 -13.04
CA LYS A 595 6.40 -19.84 -14.01
C LYS A 595 7.92 -19.82 -13.81
N GLU A 596 8.47 -18.69 -13.37
CA GLU A 596 9.89 -18.55 -13.04
C GLU A 596 10.22 -19.37 -11.78
N LEU A 597 9.37 -19.31 -10.75
CA LEU A 597 9.47 -20.19 -9.58
C LEU A 597 9.38 -21.67 -9.98
N ASP A 598 8.42 -22.08 -10.84
CA ASP A 598 8.35 -23.44 -11.37
C ASP A 598 9.67 -23.87 -12.06
N ALA A 599 10.32 -22.96 -12.78
CA ALA A 599 11.59 -23.22 -13.46
C ALA A 599 12.77 -23.37 -12.47
N VAL A 600 12.86 -22.53 -11.44
CA VAL A 600 13.90 -22.64 -10.39
C VAL A 600 13.66 -23.87 -9.50
N MET A 601 12.39 -24.21 -9.22
CA MET A 601 12.04 -25.47 -8.56
C MET A 601 12.41 -26.69 -9.39
N LYS A 602 12.33 -26.61 -10.73
CA LYS A 602 12.80 -27.68 -11.61
C LYS A 602 14.34 -27.81 -11.61
N THR A 603 15.09 -26.71 -11.61
CA THR A 603 16.57 -26.82 -11.49
C THR A 603 16.98 -27.35 -10.12
N TYR A 604 16.23 -27.06 -9.05
CA TYR A 604 16.43 -27.67 -7.72
C TYR A 604 16.26 -29.20 -7.75
N GLU A 605 15.26 -29.72 -8.47
CA GLU A 605 15.07 -31.16 -8.67
C GLU A 605 16.18 -31.81 -9.50
N GLU A 606 16.79 -31.08 -10.44
CA GLU A 606 17.93 -31.54 -11.24
C GLU A 606 19.27 -31.46 -10.48
N LEU A 607 19.44 -30.50 -9.56
CA LEU A 607 20.62 -30.38 -8.68
C LEU A 607 20.63 -31.43 -7.57
N LYS A 608 19.49 -31.72 -6.94
CA LYS A 608 19.32 -32.71 -5.86
C LYS A 608 20.10 -34.02 -6.06
N PRO A 609 19.90 -34.80 -7.15
CA PRO A 609 20.61 -36.07 -7.34
C PRO A 609 22.11 -35.88 -7.64
N GLN A 610 22.50 -34.73 -8.18
CA GLN A 610 23.92 -34.44 -8.48
C GLN A 610 24.72 -34.11 -7.22
N CYS A 611 24.06 -33.53 -6.21
CA CYS A 611 24.67 -33.03 -4.98
C CYS A 611 24.40 -33.90 -3.72
N ALA A 612 23.48 -34.87 -3.79
CA ALA A 612 23.20 -35.80 -2.69
C ALA A 612 24.44 -36.54 -2.17
N ASP A 613 25.32 -37.02 -3.07
CA ASP A 613 26.59 -37.66 -2.71
C ASP A 613 27.65 -36.68 -2.19
N ALA A 614 27.49 -35.37 -2.46
CA ALA A 614 28.50 -34.35 -2.19
C ALA A 614 28.43 -33.79 -0.76
N SER A 615 27.24 -33.71 -0.15
CA SER A 615 27.06 -33.10 1.18
C SER A 615 27.21 -34.11 2.33
N ALA A 616 26.35 -35.13 2.37
CA ALA A 616 26.09 -35.93 3.57
C ALA A 616 27.26 -36.80 4.10
N SER A 617 28.37 -36.91 3.36
CA SER A 617 29.55 -37.68 3.80
C SER A 617 30.90 -37.10 3.38
N TYR A 618 30.96 -35.87 2.82
CA TYR A 618 32.23 -35.29 2.37
C TYR A 618 33.22 -35.09 3.53
N GLU A 619 32.81 -34.51 4.66
CA GLU A 619 33.74 -34.30 5.78
C GLU A 619 34.26 -35.61 6.37
N GLU A 620 33.45 -36.68 6.39
CA GLU A 620 33.94 -38.02 6.75
C GLU A 620 34.92 -38.57 5.72
N ARG A 621 34.61 -38.47 4.40
CA ARG A 621 35.50 -38.95 3.34
C ARG A 621 36.81 -38.18 3.33
N LYS A 622 36.75 -36.86 3.50
CA LYS A 622 37.89 -35.96 3.64
C LYS A 622 38.73 -36.36 4.86
N ALA A 623 38.14 -36.45 6.07
CA ALA A 623 38.90 -36.84 7.26
C ALA A 623 39.54 -38.23 7.15
N LYS A 624 38.87 -39.20 6.50
CA LYS A 624 39.44 -40.54 6.21
C LYS A 624 40.59 -40.44 5.20
N ARG A 625 40.42 -39.67 4.12
CA ARG A 625 41.42 -39.49 3.05
C ARG A 625 42.64 -38.70 3.52
N ASP A 626 42.46 -37.65 4.33
CA ASP A 626 43.53 -36.89 4.97
C ASP A 626 44.37 -37.79 5.89
N ALA A 627 43.73 -38.67 6.67
CA ALA A 627 44.41 -39.65 7.53
C ALA A 627 45.11 -40.77 6.73
N GLU A 628 44.54 -41.19 5.60
CA GLU A 628 45.09 -42.22 4.71
C GLU A 628 46.29 -41.67 3.91
N ILE A 629 46.22 -40.43 3.41
CA ILE A 629 47.38 -39.71 2.82
C ILE A 629 48.51 -39.61 3.86
N LYS A 630 48.23 -39.13 5.07
CA LYS A 630 49.24 -39.03 6.14
C LYS A 630 49.88 -40.38 6.48
N SER A 631 49.10 -41.46 6.45
CA SER A 631 49.61 -42.82 6.67
C SER A 631 50.52 -43.30 5.52
N LEU A 632 50.27 -42.86 4.28
CA LEU A 632 51.09 -43.14 3.11
C LEU A 632 52.38 -42.29 3.10
N GLU A 633 52.32 -41.03 3.54
CA GLU A 633 53.49 -40.16 3.74
C GLU A 633 54.44 -40.74 4.79
N GLU A 634 53.93 -41.13 5.97
CA GLU A 634 54.70 -41.80 7.03
C GLU A 634 55.33 -43.12 6.54
N ALA A 635 54.61 -43.88 5.71
CA ALA A 635 55.15 -45.10 5.08
C ALA A 635 56.25 -44.80 4.04
N LEU A 636 56.12 -43.72 3.26
CA LEU A 636 57.13 -43.29 2.29
C LEU A 636 58.40 -42.80 3.01
N GLU A 637 58.26 -42.04 4.08
CA GLU A 637 59.38 -41.59 4.92
C GLU A 637 60.12 -42.77 5.55
N ALA A 638 59.39 -43.74 6.13
CA ALA A 638 59.98 -44.96 6.67
C ALA A 638 60.74 -45.78 5.59
N LEU A 639 60.18 -45.89 4.37
CA LEU A 639 60.85 -46.54 3.24
C LEU A 639 62.06 -45.75 2.71
N ASN A 640 62.14 -44.44 2.96
CA ASN A 640 63.29 -43.60 2.61
C ASN A 640 64.40 -43.65 3.67
N ILE A 641 64.07 -43.86 4.94
CA ILE A 641 65.02 -44.08 6.04
C ILE A 641 65.62 -45.49 6.02
N ALA A 642 64.90 -46.48 5.48
CA ALA A 642 65.32 -47.90 5.43
C ALA A 642 66.39 -48.23 4.35
N ARG A 643 67.43 -47.41 4.20
CA ARG A 643 68.47 -47.51 3.15
C ARG A 643 69.89 -47.43 3.70
#